data_AF-A0A7Y9EEH6-F1
#
_entry.id   AF-A0A7Y9EEH6-F1
#
_cell.length_a   1.000
_cell.length_b   1.000
_cell.length_c   1.000
_cell.angle_alpha   90.00
_cell.angle_beta   90.00
_cell.angle_gamma   90.00
#
_symmetry.space_group_name_H-M   'P 1'
#
loop_
_entity.id
_entity.type
_entity.pdbx_description
1 polymer ?
#
loop_
_entity_poly.entity_id
_entity_poly.type
_entity_poly.pdbx_seq_one_letter_code
_entity_poly.pdbx_strand_id
1 'polypeptide(L)'
;MRDVPGPEDDEMDGALALAPDDPEGARQRVLRTAGQRPAASLPDFFSAAAGAFARAGHAEQAAFYLGRAGEFEEANARLLGLAPDTARAQRVLVDLVPLGAITASALHGHLKRLARHDGAAAAHAWAREAVCAFFDAGTVPYPNVVADLLPVARSAGVDEADETGFVAERLLRGGLLPRAPLPLWQSVDAALRRLARDPELLDLLIAARPDGGLYADPGPRAEHHRHWLLLLGLVEAGRRLPPDWFAAAGPQPANELMRLAADAGDRLFPAPGRWFDPAADPVVGRSAPDPLAFTRSKVQAPHWNGEDDALPRFLAQLGEGAPNARERLDACVRGLGHYDNVDYPSLLRALWAQGTVRRALSEDVARWREECAAGDLLGLEVALPRLAPLAEWAAATPAAAALAGLEITDPVDALWRTLRAGLPGELRFPAVEGSHATAVLHDDLLTVGVEGKRVEVFGPDGPVHRADLPHATGTYPWYDGADCYVSRLNGNRAETYRAPAPGELEVPADGRWRWPRSPAAVALTFPGATAPTQLTLDRGLLRLVDGEGRTTLRIRYSPSQPGDAVMPPPGFWPHLPAADPEGSAALRGLTRDGAARLVDAALVHRRELDAELGRVLPEITDARLLEEVAALALRAAACLLGVLRLRDALRLAPPEGLPERIRPGGGLRAGRNVARVPAIRYLAEVLVEAAETGPAYDTPHPLGRIDLPTGARAVYFAFGTLGGEALLAALPWRAAYQRAKAVDLLGAWGGTPWGDGSGRWRRLWFGAQATQDPEGQLWRTPNGAMVILSWQARPHKESFAVEYSPDGVFRDFTFPGWRHRYPPRPQGWGGADRIARYLRLLDERGPAPYDVAAVRRLAEGTGLPVSSAASAAYGYPFTVGREKERDRLPADVAALYTDPETGERARNWSWQLDEALREPLMPADPEDLWVTGLDVDGAVAWWEAEGRELGL
;
A
#
# COMPACT_ATOMS: atom_id res chain seq x y z
N MET A 1 68.44 -3.81 68.23
CA MET A 1 69.65 -3.38 67.52
C MET A 1 69.23 -2.42 66.41
N ARG A 2 70.07 -1.44 66.06
CA ARG A 2 69.93 -0.74 64.77
C ARG A 2 70.74 -1.54 63.76
N ASP A 3 70.12 -1.93 62.65
CA ASP A 3 70.89 -2.46 61.53
C ASP A 3 71.75 -1.35 60.93
N VAL A 4 72.97 -1.73 60.54
CA VAL A 4 73.85 -0.89 59.74
C VAL A 4 73.57 -1.26 58.28
N PRO A 5 73.21 -0.31 57.40
CA PRO A 5 72.98 -0.62 56.00
C PRO A 5 74.22 -1.26 55.37
N GLY A 6 74.01 -2.24 54.50
CA GLY A 6 75.10 -2.88 53.78
C GLY A 6 75.68 -1.95 52.71
N PRO A 7 76.86 -2.25 52.15
CA PRO A 7 77.38 -1.52 50.97
C PRO A 7 76.47 -1.64 49.73
N GLU A 8 75.45 -2.47 49.79
CA GLU A 8 74.42 -2.65 48.74
C GLU A 8 73.33 -1.56 48.78
N ASP A 9 73.02 -1.00 49.95
CA ASP A 9 72.05 0.11 50.07
C ASP A 9 72.68 1.41 49.54
N ASP A 10 73.96 1.66 49.85
CA ASP A 10 74.75 2.82 49.38
C ASP A 10 74.81 2.97 47.85
N GLU A 11 74.82 1.84 47.10
CA GLU A 11 74.80 1.90 45.62
C GLU A 11 73.41 2.23 45.05
N MET A 12 72.33 1.76 45.69
CA MET A 12 70.96 2.05 45.28
C MET A 12 70.58 3.49 45.65
N ASP A 13 70.89 3.93 46.87
CA ASP A 13 70.72 5.33 47.32
C ASP A 13 71.56 6.28 46.46
N GLY A 14 72.78 5.90 46.11
CA GLY A 14 73.62 6.64 45.17
C GLY A 14 73.13 6.63 43.71
N ALA A 15 72.24 5.72 43.32
CA ALA A 15 71.57 5.75 42.02
C ALA A 15 70.28 6.59 42.06
N LEU A 16 69.53 6.53 43.17
CA LEU A 16 68.35 7.36 43.43
C LEU A 16 68.71 8.85 43.50
N ALA A 17 69.79 9.19 44.23
CA ALA A 17 70.26 10.58 44.35
C ALA A 17 70.74 11.17 43.01
N LEU A 18 71.15 10.33 42.05
CA LEU A 18 71.58 10.75 40.71
C LEU A 18 70.40 10.90 39.73
N ALA A 19 69.29 10.20 39.96
CA ALA A 19 68.18 10.08 39.03
C ALA A 19 67.47 11.38 38.61
N PRO A 20 67.42 12.46 39.44
CA PRO A 20 66.88 13.75 38.99
C PRO A 20 67.74 14.45 37.92
N ASP A 21 69.06 14.34 38.04
CA ASP A 21 70.02 15.10 37.22
C ASP A 21 70.57 14.29 36.03
N ASP A 22 70.76 12.98 36.21
CA ASP A 22 71.19 12.04 35.16
C ASP A 22 70.40 10.71 35.26
N PRO A 23 69.19 10.66 34.67
CA PRO A 23 68.34 9.46 34.71
C PRO A 23 68.95 8.25 33.99
N GLU A 24 69.85 8.47 33.02
CA GLU A 24 70.49 7.40 32.25
C GLU A 24 71.75 6.88 32.96
N GLY A 25 72.53 7.76 33.60
CA GLY A 25 73.59 7.37 34.53
C GLY A 25 73.05 6.58 35.73
N ALA A 26 71.89 6.97 36.26
CA ALA A 26 71.18 6.20 37.29
C ALA A 26 70.80 4.79 36.80
N ARG A 27 70.24 4.66 35.58
CA ARG A 27 69.97 3.35 34.94
C ARG A 27 71.24 2.51 34.78
N GLN A 28 72.31 3.11 34.26
CA GLN A 28 73.59 2.40 34.07
C GLN A 28 74.21 1.95 35.40
N ARG A 29 74.03 2.73 36.48
CA ARG A 29 74.47 2.34 37.84
C ARG A 29 73.71 1.11 38.33
N VAL A 30 72.37 1.13 38.30
CA VAL A 30 71.55 -0.03 38.71
C VAL A 30 71.80 -1.27 37.84
N LEU A 31 71.97 -1.10 36.52
CA LEU A 31 72.32 -2.21 35.62
C LEU A 31 73.72 -2.80 35.90
N ARG A 32 74.69 -1.97 36.33
CA ARG A 32 76.03 -2.43 36.74
C ARG A 32 75.96 -3.27 38.01
N THR A 33 75.22 -2.80 39.02
CA THR A 33 74.99 -3.55 40.27
C THR A 33 74.21 -4.85 40.00
N ALA A 34 73.25 -4.85 39.07
CA ALA A 34 72.58 -6.06 38.61
C ALA A 34 73.55 -7.07 37.97
N GLY A 35 74.49 -6.61 37.13
CA GLY A 35 75.46 -7.47 36.45
C GLY A 35 76.43 -8.22 37.37
N GLN A 36 76.49 -7.86 38.66
CA GLN A 36 77.29 -8.53 39.69
C GLN A 36 76.49 -9.58 40.48
N ARG A 37 75.17 -9.69 40.27
CA ARG A 37 74.28 -10.58 41.03
C ARG A 37 74.00 -11.91 40.30
N PRO A 38 73.73 -13.02 41.02
CA PRO A 38 73.29 -14.27 40.42
C PRO A 38 71.99 -14.11 39.62
N ALA A 39 71.89 -14.73 38.44
CA ALA A 39 70.74 -14.62 37.53
C ALA A 39 69.37 -14.90 38.18
N ALA A 40 69.33 -15.86 39.13
CA ALA A 40 68.13 -16.20 39.89
C ALA A 40 67.62 -15.06 40.81
N SER A 41 68.50 -14.16 41.24
CA SER A 41 68.17 -13.03 42.14
C SER A 41 67.85 -11.72 41.40
N LEU A 42 68.03 -11.68 40.08
CA LEU A 42 67.80 -10.47 39.28
C LEU A 42 66.33 -10.00 39.28
N PRO A 43 65.31 -10.89 39.21
CA PRO A 43 63.92 -10.47 39.30
C PRO A 43 63.61 -9.75 40.62
N ASP A 44 64.18 -10.19 41.75
CA ASP A 44 63.98 -9.54 43.06
C ASP A 44 64.69 -8.20 43.15
N PHE A 45 65.95 -8.16 42.71
CA PHE A 45 66.72 -6.92 42.67
C PHE A 45 66.04 -5.84 41.83
N PHE A 46 65.57 -6.17 40.63
CA PHE A 46 64.89 -5.20 39.77
C PHE A 46 63.49 -4.81 40.29
N SER A 47 62.76 -5.70 40.96
CA SER A 47 61.52 -5.36 41.66
C SER A 47 61.76 -4.40 42.84
N ALA A 48 62.82 -4.63 43.63
CA ALA A 48 63.20 -3.73 44.71
C ALA A 48 63.65 -2.36 44.19
N ALA A 49 64.44 -2.32 43.11
CA ALA A 49 64.83 -1.09 42.43
C ALA A 49 63.61 -0.32 41.90
N ALA A 50 62.63 -1.00 41.29
CA ALA A 50 61.38 -0.37 40.85
C ALA A 50 60.63 0.26 42.05
N GLY A 51 60.48 -0.47 43.16
CA GLY A 51 59.88 0.05 44.40
C GLY A 51 60.61 1.22 45.03
N ALA A 52 61.94 1.29 44.90
CA ALA A 52 62.73 2.40 45.41
C ALA A 52 62.58 3.66 44.52
N PHE A 53 62.74 3.52 43.20
CA PHE A 53 62.61 4.63 42.26
C PHE A 53 61.17 5.19 42.20
N ALA A 54 60.15 4.35 42.30
CA ALA A 54 58.76 4.79 42.32
C ALA A 54 58.44 5.66 43.55
N ARG A 55 58.93 5.26 44.75
CA ARG A 55 58.76 6.05 45.99
C ARG A 55 59.54 7.36 45.98
N ALA A 56 60.60 7.46 45.18
CA ALA A 56 61.34 8.69 44.91
C ALA A 56 60.70 9.57 43.80
N GLY A 57 59.58 9.15 43.20
CA GLY A 57 58.90 9.88 42.12
C GLY A 57 59.45 9.63 40.71
N HIS A 58 60.41 8.72 40.54
CA HIS A 58 61.04 8.38 39.27
C HIS A 58 60.29 7.26 38.52
N ALA A 59 59.04 7.56 38.13
CA ALA A 59 58.10 6.58 37.57
C ALA A 59 58.60 5.90 36.28
N GLU A 60 59.28 6.61 35.38
CA GLU A 60 59.81 6.02 34.14
C GLU A 60 60.93 4.99 34.40
N GLN A 61 61.81 5.29 35.36
CA GLN A 61 62.90 4.42 35.77
C GLN A 61 62.34 3.19 36.49
N ALA A 62 61.35 3.39 37.36
CA ALA A 62 60.63 2.29 38.02
C ALA A 62 59.93 1.36 37.02
N ALA A 63 59.23 1.92 36.03
CA ALA A 63 58.60 1.16 34.94
C ALA A 63 59.64 0.36 34.13
N PHE A 64 60.80 0.96 33.83
CA PHE A 64 61.91 0.29 33.15
C PHE A 64 62.46 -0.89 33.96
N TYR A 65 62.74 -0.71 35.26
CA TYR A 65 63.23 -1.81 36.10
C TYR A 65 62.19 -2.92 36.27
N LEU A 66 60.90 -2.58 36.41
CA LEU A 66 59.85 -3.59 36.45
C LEU A 66 59.76 -4.40 35.14
N GLY A 67 59.94 -3.74 33.99
CA GLY A 67 60.08 -4.41 32.70
C GLY A 67 61.24 -5.41 32.69
N ARG A 68 62.42 -5.00 33.18
CA ARG A 68 63.58 -5.89 33.34
C ARG A 68 63.33 -7.05 34.30
N ALA A 69 62.64 -6.82 35.42
CA ALA A 69 62.27 -7.89 36.36
C ALA A 69 61.47 -9.00 35.64
N GLY A 70 60.47 -8.61 34.83
CA GLY A 70 59.68 -9.53 34.02
C GLY A 70 60.48 -10.25 32.93
N GLU A 71 61.34 -9.54 32.20
CA GLU A 71 62.24 -10.15 31.20
C GLU A 71 63.15 -11.21 31.80
N PHE A 72 63.75 -10.94 32.97
CA PHE A 72 64.61 -11.91 33.67
C PHE A 72 63.82 -13.07 34.26
N GLU A 73 62.58 -12.85 34.71
CA GLU A 73 61.70 -13.93 35.20
C GLU A 73 61.28 -14.88 34.07
N GLU A 74 60.91 -14.35 32.90
CA GLU A 74 60.63 -15.14 31.70
C GLU A 74 61.88 -15.85 31.16
N ALA A 75 63.05 -15.20 31.22
CA ALA A 75 64.33 -15.82 30.86
C ALA A 75 64.72 -16.95 31.83
N ASN A 76 64.54 -16.77 33.14
CA ASN A 76 64.81 -17.77 34.16
C ASN A 76 63.89 -18.99 34.01
N ALA A 77 62.60 -18.79 33.71
CA ALA A 77 61.69 -19.89 33.41
C ALA A 77 62.09 -20.66 32.15
N ARG A 78 62.44 -19.95 31.07
CA ARG A 78 62.81 -20.58 29.78
C ARG A 78 64.18 -21.27 29.79
N LEU A 79 65.17 -20.70 30.48
CA LEU A 79 66.58 -21.13 30.40
C LEU A 79 67.04 -21.95 31.62
N LEU A 80 66.45 -21.71 32.80
CA LEU A 80 66.83 -22.35 34.06
C LEU A 80 65.74 -23.27 34.63
N GLY A 81 64.55 -23.31 34.00
CA GLY A 81 63.41 -24.12 34.47
C GLY A 81 62.79 -23.64 35.79
N LEU A 82 63.08 -22.40 36.21
CA LEU A 82 62.58 -21.83 37.45
C LEU A 82 61.13 -21.32 37.23
N ALA A 83 60.18 -21.81 38.02
CA ALA A 83 58.79 -21.35 37.92
C ALA A 83 58.68 -19.83 38.20
N PRO A 84 57.97 -19.04 37.37
CA PRO A 84 57.73 -17.62 37.63
C PRO A 84 57.02 -17.37 38.96
N ASP A 85 57.52 -16.47 39.81
CA ASP A 85 56.83 -16.10 41.05
C ASP A 85 55.75 -15.06 40.74
N THR A 86 54.65 -15.58 40.18
CA THR A 86 53.48 -14.80 39.78
C THR A 86 52.85 -14.06 40.96
N ALA A 87 52.93 -14.60 42.18
CA ALA A 87 52.40 -13.98 43.39
C ALA A 87 53.25 -12.77 43.85
N ARG A 88 54.57 -12.85 43.70
CA ARG A 88 55.50 -11.73 43.91
C ARG A 88 55.31 -10.66 42.83
N ALA A 89 55.25 -11.06 41.56
CA ALA A 89 55.00 -10.15 40.45
C ALA A 89 53.66 -9.40 40.62
N GLN A 90 52.61 -10.09 41.11
CA GLN A 90 51.33 -9.48 41.47
C GLN A 90 51.48 -8.42 42.57
N ARG A 91 52.08 -8.75 43.73
CA ARG A 91 52.27 -7.80 44.84
C ARG A 91 53.04 -6.56 44.40
N VAL A 92 54.18 -6.78 43.73
CA VAL A 92 55.04 -5.69 43.23
C VAL A 92 54.29 -4.81 42.23
N LEU A 93 53.46 -5.38 41.34
CA LEU A 93 52.64 -4.60 40.43
C LEU A 93 51.63 -3.74 41.20
N VAL A 94 50.85 -4.34 42.10
CA VAL A 94 49.81 -3.64 42.89
C VAL A 94 50.40 -2.51 43.74
N ASP A 95 51.50 -2.76 44.46
CA ASP A 95 52.19 -1.76 45.30
C ASP A 95 52.70 -0.55 44.50
N LEU A 96 53.00 -0.75 43.22
CA LEU A 96 53.55 0.27 42.32
C LEU A 96 52.49 1.08 41.55
N VAL A 97 51.24 0.61 41.48
CA VAL A 97 50.17 1.34 40.76
C VAL A 97 49.89 2.73 41.36
N PRO A 98 49.71 2.90 42.69
CA PRO A 98 49.47 4.22 43.28
C PRO A 98 50.64 5.20 43.11
N LEU A 99 51.82 4.70 42.75
CA LEU A 99 53.03 5.49 42.49
C LEU A 99 53.20 5.86 41.00
N GLY A 100 52.23 5.51 40.14
CA GLY A 100 52.26 5.81 38.71
C GLY A 100 53.33 5.03 37.91
N ALA A 101 53.95 4.02 38.51
CA ALA A 101 55.10 3.30 37.95
C ALA A 101 54.74 2.12 37.02
N ILE A 102 53.45 1.83 36.82
CA ILE A 102 52.98 0.73 35.95
C ILE A 102 52.48 1.28 34.61
N THR A 103 53.04 0.77 33.52
CA THR A 103 52.58 1.08 32.16
C THR A 103 51.44 0.15 31.72
N ALA A 104 50.64 0.60 30.76
CA ALA A 104 49.61 -0.22 30.12
C ALA A 104 50.16 -1.56 29.60
N SER A 105 51.35 -1.54 28.98
CA SER A 105 52.04 -2.74 28.48
C SER A 105 52.44 -3.71 29.60
N ALA A 106 52.85 -3.21 30.77
CA ALA A 106 53.17 -4.05 31.92
C ALA A 106 51.93 -4.77 32.48
N LEU A 107 50.81 -4.05 32.65
CA LEU A 107 49.55 -4.68 33.06
C LEU A 107 49.02 -5.67 32.02
N HIS A 108 49.07 -5.32 30.73
CA HIS A 108 48.67 -6.19 29.63
C HIS A 108 49.48 -7.51 29.60
N GLY A 109 50.81 -7.42 29.74
CA GLY A 109 51.69 -8.59 29.86
C GLY A 109 51.37 -9.44 31.08
N HIS A 110 51.04 -8.80 32.22
CA HIS A 110 50.67 -9.48 33.45
C HIS A 110 49.34 -10.25 33.33
N LEU A 111 48.28 -9.62 32.82
CA LEU A 111 46.99 -10.29 32.59
C LEU A 111 47.13 -11.49 31.63
N LYS A 112 47.97 -11.36 30.59
CA LYS A 112 48.30 -12.49 29.68
C LYS A 112 49.05 -13.64 30.35
N ARG A 113 49.86 -13.38 31.39
CA ARG A 113 50.48 -14.43 32.21
C ARG A 113 49.45 -15.07 33.14
N LEU A 114 48.62 -14.27 33.82
CA LEU A 114 47.54 -14.76 34.68
C LEU A 114 46.53 -15.65 33.94
N ALA A 115 46.20 -15.34 32.68
CA ALA A 115 45.33 -16.18 31.84
C ALA A 115 45.86 -17.60 31.58
N ARG A 116 47.16 -17.84 31.82
CA ARG A 116 47.86 -19.13 31.63
C ARG A 116 48.30 -19.79 32.93
N HIS A 117 47.92 -19.24 34.08
CA HIS A 117 48.36 -19.70 35.39
C HIS A 117 47.53 -20.90 35.86
N ASP A 118 48.19 -21.96 36.36
CA ASP A 118 47.55 -23.24 36.72
C ASP A 118 46.44 -23.08 37.78
N GLY A 119 46.60 -22.14 38.71
CA GLY A 119 45.59 -21.79 39.72
C GLY A 119 44.63 -20.71 39.20
N ALA A 120 43.68 -21.07 38.33
CA ALA A 120 42.82 -20.11 37.63
C ALA A 120 42.01 -19.18 38.55
N ALA A 121 41.40 -19.69 39.63
CA ALA A 121 40.62 -18.87 40.56
C ALA A 121 41.49 -17.83 41.32
N ALA A 122 42.71 -18.21 41.70
CA ALA A 122 43.66 -17.28 42.32
C ALA A 122 44.16 -16.24 41.30
N ALA A 123 44.43 -16.66 40.06
CA ALA A 123 44.86 -15.77 38.99
C ALA A 123 43.79 -14.74 38.61
N HIS A 124 42.50 -15.12 38.65
CA HIS A 124 41.39 -14.20 38.44
C HIS A 124 41.22 -13.20 39.60
N ALA A 125 41.35 -13.65 40.86
CA ALA A 125 41.36 -12.75 42.00
C ALA A 125 42.50 -11.72 41.91
N TRP A 126 43.71 -12.16 41.55
CA TRP A 126 44.87 -11.29 41.28
C TRP A 126 44.64 -10.34 40.10
N ALA A 127 44.01 -10.80 39.02
CA ALA A 127 43.68 -9.93 37.88
C ALA A 127 42.70 -8.81 38.28
N ARG A 128 41.66 -9.13 39.07
CA ARG A 128 40.74 -8.14 39.62
C ARG A 128 41.42 -7.18 40.59
N GLU A 129 42.28 -7.67 41.48
CA GLU A 129 43.08 -6.85 42.41
C GLU A 129 43.99 -5.87 41.65
N ALA A 130 44.70 -6.34 40.62
CA ALA A 130 45.57 -5.51 39.79
C ALA A 130 44.79 -4.42 39.04
N VAL A 131 43.62 -4.74 38.47
CA VAL A 131 42.76 -3.76 37.80
C VAL A 131 42.13 -2.78 38.82
N CYS A 132 41.70 -3.26 39.98
CA CYS A 132 41.20 -2.39 41.07
C CYS A 132 42.26 -1.41 41.57
N ALA A 133 43.53 -1.81 41.68
CA ALA A 133 44.60 -0.91 42.11
C ALA A 133 44.72 0.34 41.22
N PHE A 134 44.49 0.22 39.90
CA PHE A 134 44.43 1.38 38.99
C PHE A 134 43.19 2.23 39.24
N PHE A 135 42.04 1.60 39.46
CA PHE A 135 40.80 2.29 39.74
C PHE A 135 40.86 3.07 41.06
N ASP A 136 41.45 2.46 42.11
CA ASP A 136 41.66 3.08 43.42
C ASP A 136 42.73 4.18 43.38
N ALA A 137 43.70 4.09 42.45
CA ALA A 137 44.62 5.17 42.11
C ALA A 137 43.98 6.28 41.22
N GLY A 138 42.69 6.20 40.90
CA GLY A 138 41.97 7.22 40.12
C GLY A 138 42.19 7.16 38.61
N THR A 139 42.65 6.03 38.08
CA THR A 139 43.11 5.89 36.68
C THR A 139 42.40 4.75 35.93
N VAL A 140 42.28 4.89 34.61
CA VAL A 140 41.85 3.84 33.70
C VAL A 140 43.09 3.29 32.99
N PRO A 141 43.43 1.99 33.08
CA PRO A 141 44.75 1.50 32.64
C PRO A 141 45.03 1.69 31.14
N TYR A 142 44.08 1.28 30.29
CA TYR A 142 44.10 1.40 28.83
C TYR A 142 42.74 1.00 28.24
N PRO A 143 42.41 1.34 26.96
CA PRO A 143 41.07 1.16 26.40
C PRO A 143 40.56 -0.29 26.38
N ASN A 144 41.45 -1.27 26.19
CA ASN A 144 41.10 -2.67 25.94
C ASN A 144 41.19 -3.57 27.19
N VAL A 145 41.31 -3.01 28.40
CA VAL A 145 41.57 -3.79 29.64
C VAL A 145 40.53 -4.89 29.90
N VAL A 146 39.27 -4.67 29.53
CA VAL A 146 38.21 -5.69 29.60
C VAL A 146 38.53 -6.91 28.73
N ALA A 147 38.97 -6.68 27.48
CA ALA A 147 39.28 -7.76 26.55
C ALA A 147 40.48 -8.63 27.01
N ASP A 148 41.41 -8.07 27.77
CA ASP A 148 42.53 -8.80 28.38
C ASP A 148 42.17 -9.47 29.73
N LEU A 149 41.14 -8.96 30.43
CA LEU A 149 40.63 -9.54 31.68
C LEU A 149 39.73 -10.76 31.44
N LEU A 150 38.92 -10.73 30.37
CA LEU A 150 37.96 -11.79 30.04
C LEU A 150 38.58 -13.20 29.87
N PRO A 151 39.76 -13.38 29.24
CA PRO A 151 40.45 -14.67 29.22
C PRO A 151 40.76 -15.22 30.61
N VAL A 152 41.14 -14.36 31.58
CA VAL A 152 41.44 -14.79 32.95
C VAL A 152 40.16 -15.22 33.67
N ALA A 153 39.09 -14.43 33.55
CA ALA A 153 37.78 -14.75 34.12
C ALA A 153 37.20 -16.06 33.56
N ARG A 154 37.31 -16.26 32.24
CA ARG A 154 36.86 -17.48 31.55
C ARG A 154 37.63 -18.72 32.02
N SER A 155 38.95 -18.63 32.21
CA SER A 155 39.73 -19.73 32.80
C SER A 155 39.31 -20.07 34.23
N ALA A 156 38.80 -19.10 34.99
CA ALA A 156 38.27 -19.30 36.34
C ALA A 156 36.79 -19.74 36.37
N GLY A 157 36.13 -19.89 35.22
CA GLY A 157 34.72 -20.27 35.14
C GLY A 157 33.73 -19.15 35.47
N VAL A 158 34.18 -17.89 35.47
CA VAL A 158 33.33 -16.70 35.69
C VAL A 158 32.69 -16.28 34.36
N ASP A 159 31.40 -15.92 34.41
CA ASP A 159 30.66 -15.49 33.23
C ASP A 159 31.15 -14.12 32.72
N GLU A 160 31.21 -13.98 31.39
CA GLU A 160 31.65 -12.76 30.71
C GLU A 160 30.76 -11.55 31.03
N ALA A 161 29.46 -11.77 31.22
CA ALA A 161 28.52 -10.74 31.62
C ALA A 161 28.71 -10.35 33.11
N ASP A 162 29.15 -11.26 33.98
CA ASP A 162 29.45 -10.95 35.38
C ASP A 162 30.77 -10.18 35.51
N GLU A 163 31.80 -10.53 34.74
CA GLU A 163 33.09 -9.82 34.74
C GLU A 163 32.98 -8.39 34.18
N THR A 164 32.29 -8.23 33.04
CA THR A 164 31.99 -6.90 32.51
C THR A 164 31.10 -6.10 33.46
N GLY A 165 30.20 -6.76 34.20
CA GLY A 165 29.42 -6.19 35.30
C GLY A 165 30.30 -5.59 36.40
N PHE A 166 31.23 -6.38 36.92
CA PHE A 166 32.18 -5.97 37.94
C PHE A 166 33.00 -4.74 37.51
N VAL A 167 33.55 -4.75 36.29
CA VAL A 167 34.33 -3.60 35.76
C VAL A 167 33.45 -2.36 35.61
N ALA A 168 32.25 -2.50 35.02
CA ALA A 168 31.32 -1.40 34.81
C ALA A 168 30.90 -0.73 36.14
N GLU A 169 30.55 -1.53 37.15
CA GLU A 169 30.17 -1.00 38.47
C GLU A 169 31.35 -0.30 39.16
N ARG A 170 32.57 -0.86 39.09
CA ARG A 170 33.76 -0.22 39.66
C ARG A 170 34.10 1.11 38.99
N LEU A 171 33.97 1.20 37.66
CA LEU A 171 34.17 2.45 36.91
C LEU A 171 33.12 3.52 37.25
N LEU A 172 31.86 3.12 37.47
CA LEU A 172 30.78 4.01 37.91
C LEU A 172 31.00 4.50 39.35
N ARG A 173 31.11 3.58 40.32
CA ARG A 173 31.26 3.92 41.75
C ARG A 173 32.57 4.66 42.04
N GLY A 174 33.62 4.44 41.25
CA GLY A 174 34.89 5.17 41.34
C GLY A 174 34.90 6.54 40.63
N GLY A 175 33.84 6.92 39.91
CA GLY A 175 33.80 8.17 39.14
C GLY A 175 34.79 8.21 37.96
N LEU A 176 35.24 7.05 37.48
CA LEU A 176 36.28 6.91 36.46
C LEU A 176 35.73 6.87 35.04
N LEU A 177 34.46 6.47 34.90
CA LEU A 177 33.80 6.31 33.60
C LEU A 177 33.83 7.59 32.72
N PRO A 178 33.69 8.83 33.24
CA PRO A 178 33.92 10.07 32.47
C PRO A 178 35.25 10.13 31.72
N ARG A 179 36.30 9.56 32.32
CA ARG A 179 37.68 9.57 31.81
C ARG A 179 38.03 8.27 31.06
N ALA A 180 37.13 7.29 31.04
CA ALA A 180 37.31 6.09 30.26
C ALA A 180 37.18 6.40 28.76
N PRO A 181 38.11 5.92 27.91
CA PRO A 181 38.02 6.12 26.47
C PRO A 181 36.86 5.33 25.85
N LEU A 182 36.34 5.79 24.71
CA LEU A 182 35.16 5.23 24.04
C LEU A 182 35.20 3.69 23.83
N PRO A 183 36.32 3.04 23.45
CA PRO A 183 36.36 1.57 23.35
C PRO A 183 36.06 0.86 24.66
N LEU A 184 36.45 1.44 25.81
CA LEU A 184 36.13 0.87 27.12
C LEU A 184 34.62 0.98 27.39
N TRP A 185 34.01 2.15 27.15
CA TRP A 185 32.55 2.34 27.23
C TRP A 185 31.80 1.31 26.38
N GLN A 186 32.20 1.14 25.12
CA GLN A 186 31.62 0.17 24.19
C GLN A 186 31.74 -1.27 24.72
N SER A 187 32.88 -1.62 25.33
CA SER A 187 33.10 -2.97 25.90
C SER A 187 32.26 -3.26 27.15
N VAL A 188 31.76 -2.24 27.85
CA VAL A 188 30.91 -2.38 29.04
C VAL A 188 29.45 -1.95 28.83
N ASP A 189 29.07 -1.52 27.63
CA ASP A 189 27.72 -1.01 27.30
C ASP A 189 26.60 -1.94 27.79
N ALA A 190 26.67 -3.24 27.49
CA ALA A 190 25.65 -4.20 27.90
C ALA A 190 25.58 -4.37 29.43
N ALA A 191 26.73 -4.29 30.11
CA ALA A 191 26.81 -4.31 31.57
C ALA A 191 26.22 -3.03 32.19
N LEU A 192 26.55 -1.86 31.66
CA LEU A 192 25.97 -0.58 32.07
C LEU A 192 24.44 -0.57 31.93
N ARG A 193 23.89 -1.10 30.82
CA ARG A 193 22.44 -1.24 30.62
C ARG A 193 21.77 -2.15 31.66
N ARG A 194 22.45 -3.20 32.11
CA ARG A 194 21.94 -4.10 33.15
C ARG A 194 22.04 -3.47 34.55
N LEU A 195 23.14 -2.79 34.85
CA LEU A 195 23.39 -2.11 36.13
C LEU A 195 22.45 -0.91 36.34
N ALA A 196 22.10 -0.18 35.27
CA ALA A 196 21.17 0.96 35.30
C ALA A 196 19.72 0.60 35.72
N ARG A 197 19.43 -0.68 35.99
CA ARG A 197 18.20 -1.10 36.68
C ARG A 197 18.22 -0.74 38.18
N ASP A 198 19.40 -0.57 38.75
CA ASP A 198 19.59 -0.02 40.08
C ASP A 198 19.51 1.53 40.03
N PRO A 199 18.64 2.17 40.84
CA PRO A 199 18.50 3.63 40.89
C PRO A 199 19.81 4.39 41.20
N GLU A 200 20.67 3.86 42.08
CA GLU A 200 21.93 4.50 42.47
C GLU A 200 22.92 4.46 41.30
N LEU A 201 23.06 3.30 40.66
CA LEU A 201 23.97 3.13 39.52
C LEU A 201 23.51 3.89 38.28
N LEU A 202 22.20 4.07 38.09
CA LEU A 202 21.64 4.94 37.07
C LEU A 202 21.95 6.42 37.34
N ASP A 203 21.84 6.90 38.58
CA ASP A 203 22.22 8.28 38.93
C ASP A 203 23.73 8.51 38.71
N LEU A 204 24.58 7.52 39.03
CA LEU A 204 26.01 7.57 38.71
C LEU A 204 26.26 7.60 37.19
N LEU A 205 25.52 6.84 36.38
CA LEU A 205 25.64 6.84 34.92
C LEU A 205 25.17 8.16 34.29
N ILE A 206 24.15 8.79 34.88
CA ILE A 206 23.69 10.15 34.53
C ILE A 206 24.77 11.19 34.88
N ALA A 207 25.45 11.05 36.03
CA ALA A 207 26.55 11.91 36.42
C ALA A 207 27.82 11.68 35.57
N ALA A 208 27.98 10.49 34.98
CA ALA A 208 29.17 10.06 34.26
C ALA A 208 29.35 10.67 32.84
N ARG A 209 29.02 11.96 32.65
CA ARG A 209 29.22 12.67 31.38
C ARG A 209 30.69 12.57 30.92
N PRO A 210 30.98 12.15 29.68
CA PRO A 210 32.35 12.07 29.16
C PRO A 210 33.15 13.38 29.30
N ASP A 211 34.41 13.25 29.71
CA ASP A 211 35.33 14.38 29.86
C ASP A 211 35.71 14.97 28.48
N GLY A 212 35.31 16.22 28.24
CA GLY A 212 35.59 16.92 26.98
C GLY A 212 37.09 17.10 26.68
N GLY A 213 37.95 17.02 27.71
CA GLY A 213 39.40 17.07 27.56
C GLY A 213 40.06 15.75 27.15
N LEU A 214 39.34 14.62 27.17
CA LEU A 214 39.92 13.29 26.93
C LEU A 214 40.41 13.09 25.48
N TYR A 215 39.70 13.68 24.51
CA TYR A 215 40.08 13.67 23.10
C TYR A 215 40.37 15.10 22.64
N ALA A 216 41.51 15.31 21.97
CA ALA A 216 41.81 16.59 21.32
C ALA A 216 40.93 16.81 20.08
N ASP A 217 40.75 15.75 19.28
CA ASP A 217 39.97 15.78 18.05
C ASP A 217 38.46 15.91 18.32
N PRO A 218 37.74 16.83 17.63
CA PRO A 218 36.30 17.00 17.82
C PRO A 218 35.45 15.77 17.47
N GLY A 219 35.87 14.98 16.48
CA GLY A 219 35.11 13.82 15.99
C GLY A 219 34.91 12.73 17.06
N PRO A 220 35.99 12.12 17.60
CA PRO A 220 35.90 11.15 18.68
C PRO A 220 35.22 11.70 19.95
N ARG A 221 35.43 12.99 20.27
CA ARG A 221 34.74 13.66 21.39
C ARG A 221 33.22 13.68 21.20
N ALA A 222 32.75 14.03 20.00
CA ALA A 222 31.33 14.05 19.66
C ALA A 222 30.73 12.63 19.61
N GLU A 223 31.44 11.65 19.05
CA GLU A 223 31.02 10.25 19.04
C GLU A 223 30.88 9.69 20.46
N HIS A 224 31.82 10.01 21.36
CA HIS A 224 31.81 9.54 22.74
C HIS A 224 30.66 10.14 23.56
N HIS A 225 30.43 11.45 23.43
CA HIS A 225 29.27 12.12 24.04
C HIS A 225 27.93 11.59 23.48
N ARG A 226 27.86 11.33 22.17
CA ARG A 226 26.69 10.70 21.52
C ARG A 226 26.44 9.29 22.03
N HIS A 227 27.47 8.47 22.22
CA HIS A 227 27.34 7.12 22.77
C HIS A 227 26.77 7.14 24.20
N TRP A 228 27.23 8.07 25.05
CA TRP A 228 26.67 8.26 26.39
C TRP A 228 25.17 8.65 26.36
N LEU A 229 24.76 9.61 25.51
CA LEU A 229 23.35 9.98 25.37
C LEU A 229 22.49 8.82 24.85
N LEU A 230 22.98 8.07 23.86
CA LEU A 230 22.30 6.88 23.34
C LEU A 230 22.10 5.84 24.45
N LEU A 231 23.12 5.60 25.28
CA LEU A 231 23.05 4.71 26.43
C LEU A 231 22.04 5.19 27.46
N LEU A 232 22.02 6.48 27.81
CA LEU A 232 21.01 7.07 28.71
C LEU A 232 19.58 6.86 28.19
N GLY A 233 19.35 7.08 26.88
CA GLY A 233 18.05 6.83 26.24
C GLY A 233 17.71 5.34 26.07
N LEU A 234 18.67 4.42 26.21
CA LEU A 234 18.44 2.97 26.19
C LEU A 234 18.09 2.40 27.57
N VAL A 235 18.43 3.11 28.64
CA VAL A 235 18.13 2.75 30.04
C VAL A 235 17.01 3.59 30.66
N GLU A 236 16.24 4.29 29.82
CA GLU A 236 15.09 5.11 30.21
C GLU A 236 15.43 6.24 31.21
N ALA A 237 16.70 6.70 31.22
CA ALA A 237 17.25 7.68 32.17
C ALA A 237 16.45 9.00 32.21
N GLY A 238 15.79 9.34 31.10
CA GLY A 238 14.91 10.50 30.98
C GLY A 238 13.90 10.62 32.11
N ARG A 239 13.40 9.50 32.67
CA ARG A 239 12.46 9.46 33.80
C ARG A 239 13.00 10.10 35.09
N ARG A 240 14.33 10.19 35.26
CA ARG A 240 14.98 10.80 36.43
C ARG A 240 15.47 12.22 36.17
N LEU A 241 15.80 12.56 34.92
CA LEU A 241 16.31 13.88 34.55
C LEU A 241 15.25 14.99 34.75
N PRO A 242 15.58 16.13 35.40
CA PRO A 242 14.68 17.29 35.54
C PRO A 242 14.69 18.17 34.27
N PRO A 243 13.69 19.04 34.05
CA PRO A 243 13.66 19.96 32.90
C PRO A 243 14.93 20.82 32.75
N ASP A 244 15.45 21.33 33.86
CA ASP A 244 16.67 22.15 33.89
C ASP A 244 17.91 21.42 33.34
N TRP A 245 17.96 20.08 33.43
CA TRP A 245 19.04 19.30 32.83
C TRP A 245 18.97 19.35 31.30
N PHE A 246 17.77 19.28 30.71
CA PHE A 246 17.61 19.36 29.26
C PHE A 246 17.88 20.78 28.75
N ALA A 247 17.50 21.81 29.50
CA ALA A 247 17.87 23.19 29.19
C ALA A 247 19.39 23.42 29.28
N ALA A 248 20.06 22.87 30.31
CA ALA A 248 21.51 22.95 30.47
C ALA A 248 22.31 22.07 29.50
N ALA A 249 21.69 21.05 28.92
CA ALA A 249 22.28 20.22 27.87
C ALA A 249 22.39 20.98 26.54
N GLY A 250 21.46 21.89 26.23
CA GLY A 250 21.42 22.64 24.98
C GLY A 250 21.21 21.76 23.74
N PRO A 251 21.76 22.13 22.57
CA PRO A 251 21.68 21.34 21.34
C PRO A 251 22.34 19.96 21.49
N GLN A 252 21.64 18.92 21.06
CA GLN A 252 22.07 17.53 21.14
C GLN A 252 21.68 16.74 19.87
N PRO A 253 22.40 15.65 19.52
CA PRO A 253 22.05 14.80 18.38
C PRO A 253 20.58 14.34 18.40
N ALA A 254 19.88 14.58 17.29
CA ALA A 254 18.42 14.52 17.24
C ALA A 254 17.83 13.20 17.74
N ASN A 255 18.31 12.05 17.24
CA ASN A 255 17.75 10.73 17.57
C ASN A 255 17.95 10.40 19.06
N GLU A 256 19.12 10.73 19.60
CA GLU A 256 19.52 10.46 20.97
C GLU A 256 18.74 11.35 21.96
N LEU A 257 18.60 12.65 21.67
CA LEU A 257 17.77 13.54 22.49
C LEU A 257 16.29 13.15 22.44
N MET A 258 15.75 12.88 21.25
CA MET A 258 14.35 12.49 21.11
C MET A 258 14.05 11.20 21.87
N ARG A 259 14.99 10.25 21.90
CA ARG A 259 14.84 9.04 22.72
C ARG A 259 14.84 9.37 24.21
N LEU A 260 15.86 10.10 24.67
CA LEU A 260 16.04 10.43 26.09
C LEU A 260 14.89 11.29 26.65
N ALA A 261 14.38 12.24 25.87
CA ALA A 261 13.33 13.15 26.29
C ALA A 261 11.94 12.48 26.31
N ALA A 262 11.67 11.49 25.45
CA ALA A 262 10.42 10.73 25.44
C ALA A 262 10.13 10.08 26.81
N ASP A 263 11.15 9.52 27.44
CA ASP A 263 11.07 8.89 28.76
C ASP A 263 10.76 9.88 29.88
N ALA A 264 11.10 11.17 29.72
CA ALA A 264 10.76 12.18 30.71
C ALA A 264 9.26 12.49 30.75
N GLY A 265 8.56 12.25 29.63
CA GLY A 265 7.10 12.30 29.51
C GLY A 265 6.50 13.67 29.83
N ASP A 266 5.41 13.68 30.62
CA ASP A 266 4.62 14.88 30.92
C ASP A 266 5.41 15.96 31.69
N ARG A 267 6.61 15.64 32.21
CA ARG A 267 7.51 16.60 32.85
C ARG A 267 8.22 17.53 31.85
N LEU A 268 8.36 17.12 30.58
CA LEU A 268 8.87 17.96 29.49
C LEU A 268 7.78 18.33 28.49
N PHE A 269 6.92 17.37 28.17
CA PHE A 269 5.90 17.49 27.13
C PHE A 269 4.54 17.30 27.77
N PRO A 270 4.00 18.34 28.44
CA PRO A 270 2.74 18.24 29.16
C PRO A 270 1.63 17.78 28.21
N ALA A 271 0.73 16.93 28.72
CA ALA A 271 -0.38 16.41 27.96
C ALA A 271 -1.15 17.57 27.28
N PRO A 272 -1.39 17.48 25.95
CA PRO A 272 -2.05 18.56 25.24
C PRO A 272 -3.48 18.75 25.76
N GLY A 273 -3.95 20.00 25.76
CA GLY A 273 -5.26 20.34 26.31
C GLY A 273 -6.42 19.70 25.54
N ARG A 274 -7.63 19.76 26.11
CA ARG A 274 -8.89 19.21 25.56
C ARG A 274 -9.29 19.64 24.13
N TRP A 275 -8.51 20.53 23.52
CA TRP A 275 -8.70 21.09 22.18
C TRP A 275 -7.79 20.42 21.13
N PHE A 276 -6.88 19.55 21.53
CA PHE A 276 -6.07 18.71 20.63
C PHE A 276 -6.69 17.33 20.50
N ASP A 277 -7.18 17.00 19.31
CA ASP A 277 -7.57 15.64 18.92
C ASP A 277 -6.60 15.13 17.85
N PRO A 278 -5.73 14.14 18.15
CA PRO A 278 -4.82 13.54 17.16
C PRO A 278 -5.52 12.94 15.94
N ALA A 279 -6.83 12.68 16.00
CA ALA A 279 -7.61 12.21 14.87
C ALA A 279 -8.04 13.36 13.94
N ALA A 280 -8.24 14.57 14.45
CA ALA A 280 -8.68 15.73 13.67
C ALA A 280 -7.56 16.75 13.36
N ASP A 281 -6.43 16.66 14.05
CA ASP A 281 -5.29 17.57 13.89
C ASP A 281 -4.63 17.46 12.48
N PRO A 282 -4.41 18.58 11.75
CA PRO A 282 -3.83 18.53 10.40
C PRO A 282 -2.36 18.08 10.29
N VAL A 283 -1.62 17.99 11.40
CA VAL A 283 -0.21 17.61 11.47
C VAL A 283 -0.04 16.10 11.70
N VAL A 284 -0.91 15.50 12.52
CA VAL A 284 -0.82 14.07 12.91
C VAL A 284 -2.04 13.24 12.53
N GLY A 285 -3.05 13.87 11.92
CA GLY A 285 -4.35 13.30 11.61
C GLY A 285 -4.23 11.90 11.01
N ARG A 286 -4.60 10.90 11.80
CA ARG A 286 -4.56 9.50 11.38
C ARG A 286 -5.49 9.34 10.19
N SER A 287 -4.93 9.20 8.99
CA SER A 287 -5.71 9.00 7.77
C SER A 287 -6.65 7.81 7.96
N ALA A 288 -7.96 8.06 7.83
CA ALA A 288 -8.95 7.00 7.85
C ALA A 288 -8.60 5.93 6.81
N PRO A 289 -8.86 4.64 7.09
CA PRO A 289 -8.55 3.57 6.15
C PRO A 289 -9.20 3.81 4.80
N ASP A 290 -8.39 3.76 3.75
CA ASP A 290 -8.70 3.12 2.46
C ASP A 290 -10.20 2.88 2.07
N PRO A 291 -11.14 3.85 1.94
CA PRO A 291 -12.51 3.49 1.51
C PRO A 291 -12.52 2.82 0.12
N LEU A 292 -11.49 3.11 -0.69
CA LEU A 292 -11.16 2.43 -1.93
C LEU A 292 -10.01 1.42 -1.79
N ALA A 293 -9.39 1.21 -0.61
CA ALA A 293 -8.37 0.16 -0.43
C ALA A 293 -8.95 -1.19 -0.82
N PHE A 294 -10.19 -1.44 -0.42
CA PHE A 294 -10.94 -2.64 -0.76
C PHE A 294 -11.02 -2.88 -2.26
N THR A 295 -11.24 -1.84 -3.08
CA THR A 295 -11.31 -2.00 -4.56
C THR A 295 -9.95 -2.39 -5.16
N ARG A 296 -8.85 -2.00 -4.51
CA ARG A 296 -7.46 -2.36 -4.87
C ARG A 296 -6.97 -3.63 -4.17
N SER A 297 -7.68 -4.09 -3.15
CA SER A 297 -7.28 -5.21 -2.29
C SER A 297 -7.36 -6.53 -3.03
N LYS A 298 -6.29 -7.32 -2.91
CA LYS A 298 -6.23 -8.70 -3.42
C LYS A 298 -6.84 -9.73 -2.46
N VAL A 299 -7.50 -9.30 -1.38
CA VAL A 299 -8.22 -10.18 -0.46
C VAL A 299 -9.27 -10.97 -1.25
N GLN A 300 -9.04 -12.28 -1.36
CA GLN A 300 -9.94 -13.17 -2.08
C GLN A 300 -11.24 -13.35 -1.29
N ALA A 301 -12.35 -13.42 -2.02
CA ALA A 301 -13.63 -13.81 -1.42
C ALA A 301 -13.50 -15.22 -0.80
N PRO A 302 -14.03 -15.46 0.40
CA PRO A 302 -14.00 -16.77 1.04
C PRO A 302 -14.62 -17.87 0.16
N HIS A 303 -13.85 -18.95 -0.05
CA HIS A 303 -14.35 -20.16 -0.71
C HIS A 303 -15.19 -20.99 0.26
N TRP A 304 -16.50 -20.78 0.25
CA TRP A 304 -17.46 -21.45 1.16
C TRP A 304 -17.61 -22.97 0.94
N ASN A 305 -17.02 -23.52 -0.12
CA ASN A 305 -17.29 -24.87 -0.62
C ASN A 305 -16.10 -25.83 -0.48
N GLY A 306 -15.00 -25.42 0.18
CA GLY A 306 -13.71 -26.11 0.11
C GLY A 306 -13.21 -26.81 1.39
N GLU A 307 -13.66 -26.40 2.57
CA GLU A 307 -13.24 -26.97 3.87
C GLU A 307 -14.42 -26.92 4.86
N ASP A 308 -14.67 -28.02 5.59
CA ASP A 308 -15.79 -28.13 6.54
C ASP A 308 -15.74 -27.08 7.67
N ASP A 309 -14.54 -26.63 8.06
CA ASP A 309 -14.32 -25.66 9.14
C ASP A 309 -14.25 -24.18 8.67
N ALA A 310 -14.22 -23.90 7.36
CA ALA A 310 -13.95 -22.54 6.87
C ALA A 310 -15.05 -21.53 7.23
N LEU A 311 -16.32 -21.94 7.18
CA LEU A 311 -17.47 -21.09 7.54
C LEU A 311 -17.55 -20.87 9.07
N PRO A 312 -17.54 -21.91 9.95
CA PRO A 312 -17.49 -21.70 11.40
C PRO A 312 -16.37 -20.77 11.87
N ARG A 313 -15.15 -20.96 11.35
CA ARG A 313 -13.98 -20.12 11.67
C ARG A 313 -14.18 -18.65 11.26
N PHE A 314 -14.77 -18.41 10.08
CA PHE A 314 -15.13 -17.06 9.64
C PHE A 314 -16.23 -16.42 10.50
N LEU A 315 -17.26 -17.19 10.88
CA LEU A 315 -18.37 -16.70 11.72
C LEU A 315 -17.89 -16.29 13.13
N ALA A 316 -16.93 -17.02 13.70
CA ALA A 316 -16.28 -16.68 14.96
C ALA A 316 -15.50 -15.36 14.84
N GLN A 317 -14.59 -15.25 13.87
CA GLN A 317 -13.80 -14.03 13.61
C GLN A 317 -14.68 -12.80 13.37
N LEU A 318 -15.80 -12.96 12.66
CA LEU A 318 -16.76 -11.87 12.42
C LEU A 318 -17.54 -11.51 13.69
N GLY A 319 -17.84 -12.50 14.54
CA GLY A 319 -18.47 -12.30 15.85
C GLY A 319 -17.58 -11.53 16.84
N GLU A 320 -16.27 -11.79 16.79
CA GLU A 320 -15.21 -11.07 17.55
C GLU A 320 -14.89 -9.67 16.99
N GLY A 321 -15.41 -9.34 15.81
CA GLY A 321 -15.16 -8.04 15.15
C GLY A 321 -13.78 -7.92 14.48
N ALA A 322 -13.12 -9.04 14.16
CA ALA A 322 -11.81 -9.04 13.51
C ALA A 322 -11.85 -8.29 12.16
N PRO A 323 -10.99 -7.29 11.91
CA PRO A 323 -11.03 -6.47 10.69
C PRO A 323 -11.03 -7.31 9.41
N ASN A 324 -10.10 -8.27 9.31
CA ASN A 324 -9.96 -9.18 8.17
C ASN A 324 -11.24 -9.98 7.85
N ALA A 325 -12.13 -10.22 8.82
CA ALA A 325 -13.40 -10.89 8.58
C ALA A 325 -14.41 -9.96 7.88
N ARG A 326 -14.46 -8.67 8.25
CA ARG A 326 -15.26 -7.67 7.51
C ARG A 326 -14.71 -7.44 6.09
N GLU A 327 -13.38 -7.41 5.91
CA GLU A 327 -12.80 -7.27 4.55
C GLU A 327 -13.15 -8.45 3.64
N ARG A 328 -13.14 -9.67 4.17
CA ARG A 328 -13.56 -10.90 3.45
C ARG A 328 -15.05 -10.89 3.13
N LEU A 329 -15.89 -10.33 4.00
CA LEU A 329 -17.32 -10.16 3.75
C LEU A 329 -17.57 -9.13 2.62
N ASP A 330 -16.90 -7.98 2.66
CA ASP A 330 -16.90 -6.97 1.60
C ASP A 330 -16.45 -7.55 0.24
N ALA A 331 -15.36 -8.31 0.22
CA ALA A 331 -14.88 -9.01 -0.97
C ALA A 331 -15.91 -10.02 -1.50
N CYS A 332 -16.62 -10.74 -0.61
CA CYS A 332 -17.70 -11.63 -1.00
C CYS A 332 -18.88 -10.89 -1.65
N VAL A 333 -19.24 -9.69 -1.16
CA VAL A 333 -20.33 -8.88 -1.73
C VAL A 333 -19.94 -8.31 -3.10
N ARG A 334 -18.71 -7.81 -3.25
CA ARG A 334 -18.19 -7.34 -4.56
C ARG A 334 -18.03 -8.47 -5.58
N GLY A 335 -17.80 -9.70 -5.13
CA GLY A 335 -17.71 -10.91 -5.97
C GLY A 335 -19.06 -11.52 -6.39
N LEU A 336 -20.19 -10.95 -5.98
CA LEU A 336 -21.51 -11.43 -6.39
C LEU A 336 -21.71 -11.26 -7.90
N GLY A 337 -22.19 -12.31 -8.55
CA GLY A 337 -22.40 -12.36 -10.00
C GLY A 337 -21.18 -12.67 -10.86
N HIS A 338 -19.96 -12.74 -10.30
CA HIS A 338 -18.71 -12.96 -11.02
C HIS A 338 -18.65 -14.30 -11.79
N TYR A 339 -19.16 -15.38 -11.20
CA TYR A 339 -19.18 -16.71 -11.83
C TYR A 339 -20.58 -17.07 -12.37
N ASP A 340 -20.66 -17.53 -13.62
CA ASP A 340 -21.95 -17.84 -14.26
C ASP A 340 -22.64 -19.11 -13.73
N ASN A 341 -21.89 -20.00 -13.08
CA ASN A 341 -22.39 -21.25 -12.50
C ASN A 341 -22.78 -21.16 -11.01
N VAL A 342 -22.73 -19.98 -10.39
CA VAL A 342 -23.03 -19.80 -8.96
C VAL A 342 -24.44 -19.28 -8.73
N ASP A 343 -25.22 -20.02 -7.94
CA ASP A 343 -26.56 -19.65 -7.46
C ASP A 343 -26.46 -18.65 -6.29
N TYR A 344 -26.04 -17.42 -6.62
CA TYR A 344 -25.84 -16.32 -5.66
C TYR A 344 -27.06 -16.01 -4.77
N PRO A 345 -28.34 -16.08 -5.22
CA PRO A 345 -29.49 -15.86 -4.33
C PRO A 345 -29.56 -16.91 -3.22
N SER A 346 -29.21 -18.17 -3.51
CA SER A 346 -29.15 -19.21 -2.49
C SER A 346 -27.95 -19.05 -1.56
N LEU A 347 -26.78 -18.65 -2.08
CA LEU A 347 -25.63 -18.27 -1.26
C LEU A 347 -25.97 -17.12 -0.30
N LEU A 348 -26.58 -16.06 -0.80
CA LEU A 348 -27.02 -14.92 0.01
C LEU A 348 -28.04 -15.33 1.07
N ARG A 349 -29.03 -16.18 0.74
CA ARG A 349 -29.95 -16.72 1.76
C ARG A 349 -29.23 -17.50 2.85
N ALA A 350 -28.26 -18.36 2.49
CA ALA A 350 -27.50 -19.14 3.45
C ALA A 350 -26.62 -18.26 4.36
N LEU A 351 -25.98 -17.23 3.80
CA LEU A 351 -25.20 -16.23 4.55
C LEU A 351 -26.10 -15.37 5.46
N TRP A 352 -27.23 -14.87 4.95
CA TRP A 352 -28.14 -13.99 5.69
C TRP A 352 -28.96 -14.72 6.78
N ALA A 353 -29.02 -16.06 6.73
CA ALA A 353 -29.52 -16.87 7.83
C ALA A 353 -28.59 -16.84 9.06
N GLN A 354 -27.28 -16.60 8.87
CA GLN A 354 -26.31 -16.50 9.96
C GLN A 354 -26.44 -15.15 10.66
N GLY A 355 -26.80 -15.16 11.96
CA GLY A 355 -27.10 -13.93 12.72
C GLY A 355 -25.94 -12.93 12.81
N THR A 356 -24.69 -13.41 12.88
CA THR A 356 -23.48 -12.57 12.86
C THR A 356 -23.27 -11.89 11.51
N VAL A 357 -23.39 -12.63 10.41
CA VAL A 357 -23.28 -12.10 9.04
C VAL A 357 -24.39 -11.10 8.76
N ARG A 358 -25.63 -11.44 9.07
CA ARG A 358 -26.78 -10.55 8.90
C ARG A 358 -26.58 -9.21 9.61
N ARG A 359 -26.08 -9.22 10.84
CA ARG A 359 -25.80 -8.00 11.62
C ARG A 359 -24.70 -7.18 10.96
N ALA A 360 -23.52 -7.76 10.73
CA ALA A 360 -22.39 -7.05 10.13
C ALA A 360 -22.73 -6.50 8.74
N LEU A 361 -23.40 -7.27 7.89
CA LEU A 361 -23.80 -6.85 6.55
C LEU A 361 -24.93 -5.82 6.58
N SER A 362 -25.80 -5.80 7.59
CA SER A 362 -26.79 -4.72 7.74
C SER A 362 -26.13 -3.40 8.15
N GLU A 363 -25.14 -3.43 9.04
CA GLU A 363 -24.31 -2.26 9.40
C GLU A 363 -23.52 -1.75 8.19
N ASP A 364 -22.89 -2.66 7.43
CA ASP A 364 -22.13 -2.29 6.23
C ASP A 364 -23.04 -1.74 5.12
N VAL A 365 -24.23 -2.31 4.92
CA VAL A 365 -25.24 -1.77 3.99
C VAL A 365 -25.74 -0.40 4.43
N ALA A 366 -26.00 -0.17 5.73
CA ALA A 366 -26.40 1.15 6.22
C ALA A 366 -25.35 2.23 5.87
N ARG A 367 -24.07 1.96 6.15
CA ARG A 367 -22.96 2.83 5.73
C ARG A 367 -22.89 3.03 4.21
N TRP A 368 -23.07 1.97 3.41
CA TRP A 368 -23.06 2.11 1.95
C TRP A 368 -24.27 2.90 1.43
N ARG A 369 -25.44 2.87 2.10
CA ARG A 369 -26.58 3.73 1.77
C ARG A 369 -26.24 5.20 2.01
N GLU A 370 -25.64 5.53 3.15
CA GLU A 370 -25.16 6.88 3.47
C GLU A 370 -24.14 7.38 2.44
N GLU A 371 -23.16 6.55 2.07
CA GLU A 371 -22.19 6.87 1.00
C GLU A 371 -22.85 7.06 -0.37
N CYS A 372 -23.87 6.27 -0.72
CA CYS A 372 -24.62 6.41 -1.97
C CYS A 372 -25.43 7.73 -2.06
N ALA A 373 -25.86 8.23 -0.90
CA ALA A 373 -26.62 9.46 -0.74
C ALA A 373 -25.76 10.70 -0.41
N ALA A 374 -24.42 10.55 -0.29
CA ALA A 374 -23.52 11.59 0.20
C ALA A 374 -23.44 12.86 -0.68
N GLY A 375 -23.91 12.81 -1.93
CA GLY A 375 -23.89 13.95 -2.86
C GLY A 375 -22.63 14.05 -3.73
N ASP A 376 -21.63 13.20 -3.51
CA ASP A 376 -20.34 13.22 -4.21
C ASP A 376 -19.98 11.89 -4.92
N LEU A 377 -19.03 11.97 -5.87
CA LEU A 377 -18.58 10.83 -6.66
C LEU A 377 -17.81 9.76 -5.85
N LEU A 378 -17.09 10.13 -4.80
CA LEU A 378 -16.35 9.15 -3.98
C LEU A 378 -17.33 8.21 -3.24
N GLY A 379 -18.46 8.73 -2.78
CA GLY A 379 -19.48 7.95 -2.09
C GLY A 379 -20.14 6.93 -3.00
N LEU A 380 -20.38 7.32 -4.26
CA LEU A 380 -20.84 6.40 -5.30
C LEU A 380 -19.79 5.33 -5.65
N GLU A 381 -18.51 5.68 -5.78
CA GLU A 381 -17.42 4.70 -5.98
C GLU A 381 -17.27 3.71 -4.82
N VAL A 382 -17.53 4.15 -3.59
CA VAL A 382 -17.56 3.28 -2.41
C VAL A 382 -18.82 2.41 -2.42
N ALA A 383 -19.99 2.96 -2.65
CA ALA A 383 -21.26 2.26 -2.48
C ALA A 383 -21.60 1.31 -3.64
N LEU A 384 -21.51 1.77 -4.89
CA LEU A 384 -22.03 1.06 -6.07
C LEU A 384 -21.43 -0.33 -6.29
N PRO A 385 -20.11 -0.58 -6.10
CA PRO A 385 -19.53 -1.92 -6.26
C PRO A 385 -20.07 -2.95 -5.24
N ARG A 386 -20.72 -2.50 -4.16
CA ARG A 386 -21.38 -3.39 -3.19
C ARG A 386 -22.90 -3.42 -3.39
N LEU A 387 -23.53 -2.25 -3.49
CA LEU A 387 -24.98 -2.14 -3.56
C LEU A 387 -25.55 -2.70 -4.86
N ALA A 388 -24.91 -2.46 -6.02
CA ALA A 388 -25.45 -2.94 -7.30
C ALA A 388 -25.45 -4.47 -7.38
N PRO A 389 -24.34 -5.20 -7.10
CA PRO A 389 -24.39 -6.66 -7.04
C PRO A 389 -25.32 -7.15 -5.92
N LEU A 390 -25.32 -6.54 -4.74
CA LEU A 390 -26.23 -6.99 -3.68
C LEU A 390 -27.70 -6.87 -4.13
N ALA A 391 -28.11 -5.77 -4.75
CA ALA A 391 -29.47 -5.58 -5.28
C ALA A 391 -29.83 -6.59 -6.37
N GLU A 392 -28.93 -6.81 -7.35
CA GLU A 392 -29.12 -7.77 -8.45
C GLU A 392 -29.42 -9.21 -7.97
N TRP A 393 -28.92 -9.57 -6.79
CA TRP A 393 -29.00 -10.92 -6.25
C TRP A 393 -29.88 -11.06 -4.99
N ALA A 394 -30.29 -9.93 -4.37
CA ALA A 394 -31.07 -9.90 -3.13
C ALA A 394 -32.60 -10.00 -3.32
N ALA A 395 -33.13 -9.78 -4.52
CA ALA A 395 -34.58 -9.60 -4.76
C ALA A 395 -35.50 -10.71 -4.20
N ALA A 396 -35.01 -11.95 -4.10
CA ALA A 396 -35.72 -13.10 -3.52
C ALA A 396 -35.13 -13.55 -2.16
N THR A 397 -34.66 -12.58 -1.35
CA THR A 397 -33.96 -12.81 -0.08
C THR A 397 -34.36 -11.74 0.96
N PRO A 398 -34.17 -11.99 2.28
CA PRO A 398 -34.41 -10.97 3.30
C PRO A 398 -33.52 -9.71 3.18
N ALA A 399 -32.44 -9.76 2.39
CA ALA A 399 -31.56 -8.61 2.15
C ALA A 399 -32.25 -7.49 1.35
N ALA A 400 -33.30 -7.79 0.57
CA ALA A 400 -34.04 -6.78 -0.19
C ALA A 400 -34.62 -5.66 0.70
N ALA A 401 -35.07 -6.01 1.93
CA ALA A 401 -35.57 -5.03 2.88
C ALA A 401 -34.51 -4.01 3.34
N ALA A 402 -33.24 -4.43 3.43
CA ALA A 402 -32.13 -3.55 3.78
C ALA A 402 -31.78 -2.53 2.67
N LEU A 403 -32.27 -2.75 1.44
CA LEU A 403 -32.08 -1.87 0.28
C LEU A 403 -33.30 -0.99 -0.04
N ALA A 404 -34.42 -1.18 0.67
CA ALA A 404 -35.65 -0.41 0.44
C ALA A 404 -35.47 1.07 0.82
N GLY A 405 -36.01 1.98 0.00
CA GLY A 405 -35.87 3.43 0.21
C GLY A 405 -34.43 3.93 0.10
N LEU A 406 -33.61 3.33 -0.78
CA LEU A 406 -32.26 3.81 -1.06
C LEU A 406 -32.31 5.11 -1.88
N GLU A 407 -31.75 6.18 -1.32
CA GLU A 407 -31.39 7.38 -2.07
C GLU A 407 -30.07 7.14 -2.83
N ILE A 408 -29.99 7.64 -4.06
CA ILE A 408 -28.88 7.40 -4.98
C ILE A 408 -28.55 8.72 -5.65
N THR A 409 -27.36 9.25 -5.38
CA THR A 409 -26.84 10.47 -6.02
C THR A 409 -26.75 10.28 -7.54
N ASP A 410 -27.23 11.25 -8.32
CA ASP A 410 -27.01 11.28 -9.77
C ASP A 410 -25.55 11.69 -10.06
N PRO A 411 -24.74 10.89 -10.77
CA PRO A 411 -23.33 11.19 -11.06
C PRO A 411 -23.14 12.42 -11.94
N VAL A 412 -24.10 12.76 -12.82
CA VAL A 412 -24.02 13.97 -13.66
C VAL A 412 -24.15 15.21 -12.79
N ASP A 413 -25.12 15.18 -11.87
CA ASP A 413 -25.34 16.19 -10.84
C ASP A 413 -24.15 16.31 -9.88
N ALA A 414 -23.59 15.18 -9.45
CA ALA A 414 -22.41 15.16 -8.59
C ALA A 414 -21.22 15.81 -9.30
N LEU A 415 -20.88 15.38 -10.53
CA LEU A 415 -19.84 16.01 -11.35
C LEU A 415 -20.09 17.51 -11.51
N TRP A 416 -21.30 17.90 -11.90
CA TRP A 416 -21.67 19.30 -12.10
C TRP A 416 -21.47 20.15 -10.84
N ARG A 417 -21.88 19.65 -9.66
CA ARG A 417 -21.66 20.33 -8.36
C ARG A 417 -20.19 20.34 -7.95
N THR A 418 -19.46 19.24 -8.11
CA THR A 418 -18.01 19.15 -7.85
C THR A 418 -17.26 20.19 -8.67
N LEU A 419 -17.45 20.18 -10.00
CA LEU A 419 -16.82 21.12 -10.92
C LEU A 419 -17.17 22.57 -10.58
N ARG A 420 -18.41 22.85 -10.15
CA ARG A 420 -18.86 24.21 -9.76
C ARG A 420 -18.40 24.66 -8.36
N ALA A 421 -18.03 23.75 -7.47
CA ALA A 421 -17.67 24.07 -6.09
C ALA A 421 -16.17 24.32 -5.88
N GLY A 422 -15.32 23.73 -6.72
CA GLY A 422 -13.87 23.89 -6.63
C GLY A 422 -13.10 22.58 -6.73
N LEU A 423 -11.95 22.63 -7.40
CA LEU A 423 -10.98 21.55 -7.51
C LEU A 423 -9.60 21.97 -6.97
N PRO A 424 -8.83 21.05 -6.36
CA PRO A 424 -7.39 21.24 -6.09
C PRO A 424 -6.60 21.79 -7.28
N GLY A 425 -6.83 21.26 -8.49
CA GLY A 425 -6.15 21.67 -9.72
C GLY A 425 -6.44 23.11 -10.16
N GLU A 426 -7.42 23.79 -9.56
CA GLU A 426 -7.61 25.23 -9.77
C GLU A 426 -6.59 26.08 -9.00
N LEU A 427 -5.75 25.49 -8.13
CA LEU A 427 -4.76 26.18 -7.29
C LEU A 427 -3.33 25.73 -7.59
N ARG A 428 -2.37 26.66 -7.62
CA ARG A 428 -0.95 26.33 -7.78
C ARG A 428 -0.31 25.98 -6.44
N PHE A 429 -0.29 24.71 -6.12
CA PHE A 429 0.50 24.18 -5.00
C PHE A 429 2.01 24.38 -5.22
N PRO A 430 2.81 24.57 -4.15
CA PRO A 430 4.27 24.61 -4.25
C PRO A 430 4.83 23.34 -4.88
N ALA A 431 5.64 23.49 -5.94
CA ALA A 431 6.40 22.40 -6.53
C ALA A 431 7.65 22.13 -5.69
N VAL A 432 7.94 20.86 -5.40
CA VAL A 432 9.03 20.46 -4.51
C VAL A 432 9.85 19.35 -5.14
N GLU A 433 11.16 19.53 -5.21
CA GLU A 433 12.08 18.52 -5.76
C GLU A 433 12.34 17.41 -4.73
N GLY A 434 11.63 16.29 -4.84
CA GLY A 434 11.90 15.11 -4.03
C GLY A 434 10.96 13.95 -4.31
N SER A 435 11.34 12.77 -3.87
CA SER A 435 10.46 11.58 -3.92
C SER A 435 9.35 11.60 -2.87
N HIS A 436 9.58 12.29 -1.76
CA HIS A 436 8.68 12.37 -0.60
C HIS A 436 8.79 13.73 0.09
N ALA A 437 7.66 14.27 0.54
CA ALA A 437 7.56 15.52 1.27
C ALA A 437 6.61 15.42 2.49
N THR A 438 6.81 16.31 3.47
CA THR A 438 5.93 16.47 4.65
C THR A 438 5.46 17.92 4.73
N ALA A 439 4.16 18.18 4.67
CA ALA A 439 3.57 19.52 4.73
C ALA A 439 2.99 19.83 6.11
N VAL A 440 3.44 20.93 6.72
CA VAL A 440 3.06 21.35 8.07
C VAL A 440 2.82 22.86 8.09
N LEU A 441 1.70 23.31 8.66
CA LEU A 441 1.35 24.74 8.75
C LEU A 441 1.42 25.23 10.20
N HIS A 442 2.11 26.34 10.43
CA HIS A 442 2.03 27.11 11.67
C HIS A 442 1.62 28.55 11.38
N ASP A 443 0.44 28.94 11.86
CA ASP A 443 -0.23 30.19 11.49
C ASP A 443 -0.32 30.31 9.94
N ASP A 444 0.38 31.25 9.32
CA ASP A 444 0.43 31.44 7.86
C ASP A 444 1.69 30.87 7.19
N LEU A 445 2.53 30.13 7.93
CA LEU A 445 3.82 29.60 7.46
C LEU A 445 3.73 28.11 7.15
N LEU A 446 3.64 27.77 5.87
CA LEU A 446 3.71 26.39 5.37
C LEU A 446 5.16 25.95 5.30
N THR A 447 5.56 25.02 6.15
CA THR A 447 6.84 24.32 6.05
C THR A 447 6.66 23.01 5.29
N VAL A 448 7.47 22.80 4.25
CA VAL A 448 7.56 21.54 3.53
C VAL A 448 8.92 20.90 3.78
N GLY A 449 8.92 19.80 4.54
CA GLY A 449 10.09 18.95 4.74
C GLY A 449 10.30 18.03 3.53
N VAL A 450 11.53 17.94 3.02
CA VAL A 450 11.87 17.26 1.76
C VAL A 450 12.89 16.15 2.02
N GLU A 451 12.54 14.92 1.63
CA GLU A 451 13.36 13.70 1.78
C GLU A 451 13.97 13.44 3.18
N GLY A 452 13.41 14.00 4.25
CA GLY A 452 13.99 13.89 5.60
C GLY A 452 15.28 14.68 5.80
N LYS A 453 15.61 15.64 4.92
CA LYS A 453 16.93 16.32 4.89
C LYS A 453 16.86 17.84 4.99
N ARG A 454 15.92 18.48 4.28
CA ARG A 454 15.79 19.95 4.20
C ARG A 454 14.35 20.40 4.41
N VAL A 455 14.16 21.67 4.72
CA VAL A 455 12.86 22.35 4.74
C VAL A 455 12.84 23.54 3.79
N GLU A 456 11.70 23.74 3.15
CA GLU A 456 11.36 24.91 2.36
C GLU A 456 10.07 25.51 2.94
N VAL A 457 10.10 26.79 3.30
CA VAL A 457 8.99 27.47 3.99
C VAL A 457 8.39 28.53 3.09
N PHE A 458 7.08 28.51 2.98
CA PHE A 458 6.26 29.42 2.18
C PHE A 458 5.34 30.21 3.12
N GLY A 459 5.34 31.54 2.99
CA GLY A 459 4.30 32.41 3.53
C GLY A 459 3.30 32.81 2.43
N PRO A 460 2.34 33.70 2.72
CA PRO A 460 1.34 34.16 1.76
C PRO A 460 1.94 34.78 0.49
N ASP A 461 3.06 35.49 0.62
CA ASP A 461 3.74 36.17 -0.50
C ASP A 461 4.79 35.29 -1.23
N GLY A 462 4.90 34.00 -0.89
CA GLY A 462 5.83 33.05 -1.50
C GLY A 462 6.91 32.50 -0.54
N PRO A 463 8.07 32.03 -1.06
CA PRO A 463 9.12 31.44 -0.24
C PRO A 463 9.74 32.44 0.75
N VAL A 464 9.81 32.08 2.03
CA VAL A 464 10.33 32.95 3.11
C VAL A 464 11.59 32.39 3.80
N HIS A 465 11.76 31.06 3.86
CA HIS A 465 12.89 30.44 4.54
C HIS A 465 13.26 29.09 3.92
N ARG A 466 14.54 28.71 4.04
CA ARG A 466 15.06 27.40 3.61
C ARG A 466 16.23 27.02 4.51
N ALA A 467 16.23 25.78 5.01
CA ALA A 467 17.28 25.26 5.87
C ALA A 467 17.51 23.77 5.65
N ASP A 468 18.74 23.32 5.89
CA ASP A 468 19.03 21.89 6.09
C ASP A 468 18.54 21.50 7.49
N LEU A 469 17.56 20.61 7.52
CA LEU A 469 16.91 20.12 8.73
C LEU A 469 16.70 18.60 8.58
N PRO A 470 17.71 17.78 8.92
CA PRO A 470 17.57 16.34 8.98
C PRO A 470 16.45 15.94 9.95
N HIS A 471 15.46 15.19 9.46
CA HIS A 471 14.28 14.79 10.22
C HIS A 471 13.85 13.37 9.83
N ALA A 472 13.46 12.56 10.83
CA ALA A 472 13.11 11.16 10.63
C ALA A 472 11.64 10.98 10.18
N THR A 473 11.32 9.84 9.57
CA THR A 473 9.94 9.45 9.26
C THR A 473 9.07 9.44 10.53
N GLY A 474 7.85 9.97 10.45
CA GLY A 474 6.98 10.14 11.61
C GLY A 474 7.28 11.39 12.46
N THR A 475 8.14 12.28 11.97
CA THR A 475 8.35 13.63 12.51
C THR A 475 7.88 14.70 11.52
N TYR A 476 7.52 15.85 12.06
CA TYR A 476 6.85 16.95 11.37
C TYR A 476 7.68 18.22 11.58
N PRO A 477 8.55 18.60 10.63
CA PRO A 477 9.33 19.82 10.74
C PRO A 477 8.46 21.05 10.46
N TRP A 478 8.67 22.14 11.20
CA TRP A 478 7.94 23.40 11.03
C TRP A 478 8.76 24.62 11.43
N TYR A 479 8.36 25.80 10.97
CA TYR A 479 8.99 27.08 11.23
C TYR A 479 7.98 28.04 11.87
N ASP A 480 8.37 28.76 12.93
CA ASP A 480 7.47 29.68 13.67
C ASP A 480 7.59 31.16 13.25
N GLY A 481 8.46 31.45 12.27
CA GLY A 481 8.81 32.81 11.84
C GLY A 481 10.15 33.31 12.39
N ALA A 482 10.73 32.62 13.38
CA ALA A 482 12.07 32.87 13.90
C ALA A 482 12.93 31.60 13.90
N ASP A 483 12.39 30.51 14.44
CA ASP A 483 13.10 29.26 14.72
C ASP A 483 12.50 28.05 13.97
N CYS A 484 13.38 27.10 13.61
CA CYS A 484 12.99 25.78 13.13
C CYS A 484 12.67 24.85 14.30
N TYR A 485 11.65 24.01 14.11
CA TYR A 485 11.19 23.01 15.07
C TYR A 485 10.98 21.66 14.39
N VAL A 486 11.06 20.60 15.18
CA VAL A 486 10.65 19.25 14.79
C VAL A 486 9.67 18.75 15.85
N SER A 487 8.46 18.39 15.43
CA SER A 487 7.43 17.80 16.29
C SER A 487 7.20 16.33 15.95
N ARG A 488 6.67 15.53 16.88
CA ARG A 488 6.14 14.18 16.62
C ARG A 488 5.03 13.80 17.59
N LEU A 489 4.31 12.73 17.27
CA LEU A 489 3.35 12.10 18.17
C LEU A 489 3.93 10.79 18.72
N ASN A 490 4.19 10.76 20.02
CA ASN A 490 4.64 9.57 20.73
C ASN A 490 3.45 8.95 21.49
N GLY A 491 2.83 7.93 20.90
CA GLY A 491 1.53 7.43 21.35
C GLY A 491 0.43 8.46 21.10
N ASN A 492 0.02 9.17 22.17
CA ASN A 492 -0.89 10.33 22.11
C ASN A 492 -0.23 11.62 22.65
N ARG A 493 1.07 11.60 23.00
CA ARG A 493 1.81 12.76 23.52
C ARG A 493 2.44 13.54 22.37
N ALA A 494 2.15 14.83 22.30
CA ALA A 494 2.77 15.76 21.37
C ALA A 494 4.15 16.17 21.92
N GLU A 495 5.21 15.87 21.20
CA GLU A 495 6.59 16.21 21.57
C GLU A 495 7.15 17.18 20.53
N THR A 496 7.82 18.25 20.98
CA THR A 496 8.33 19.33 20.11
C THR A 496 9.69 19.77 20.57
N TYR A 497 10.61 19.86 19.62
CA TYR A 497 12.02 20.19 19.81
C TYR A 497 12.39 21.38 18.92
N ARG A 498 13.22 22.29 19.41
CA ARG A 498 13.82 23.35 18.59
C ARG A 498 15.04 22.76 17.84
N ALA A 499 15.27 23.19 16.61
CA ALA A 499 16.34 22.70 15.75
C ALA A 499 17.32 23.85 15.40
N PRO A 500 18.31 24.15 16.27
CA PRO A 500 19.22 25.27 16.08
C PRO A 500 20.34 25.00 15.06
N ALA A 501 20.61 23.73 14.72
CA ALA A 501 21.62 23.33 13.74
C ALA A 501 21.23 22.00 13.03
N PRO A 502 21.76 21.71 11.83
CA PRO A 502 21.42 20.50 11.10
C PRO A 502 21.75 19.21 11.86
N GLY A 503 20.72 18.43 12.22
CA GLY A 503 20.86 17.17 12.94
C GLY A 503 20.95 17.29 14.46
N GLU A 504 20.88 18.52 14.99
CA GLU A 504 20.82 18.81 16.43
C GLU A 504 19.44 19.35 16.81
N LEU A 505 18.98 18.94 18.00
CA LEU A 505 17.72 19.35 18.60
C LEU A 505 17.96 19.80 20.04
N GLU A 506 17.10 20.67 20.57
CA GLU A 506 17.05 21.01 21.99
C GLU A 506 15.60 21.05 22.50
N VAL A 507 15.42 20.87 23.81
CA VAL A 507 14.10 21.00 24.46
C VAL A 507 13.86 22.48 24.79
N PRO A 508 12.77 23.12 24.33
CA PRO A 508 12.51 24.53 24.60
C PRO A 508 12.45 24.84 26.11
N ALA A 509 13.31 25.77 26.55
CA ALA A 509 13.49 26.09 27.97
C ALA A 509 12.32 26.87 28.62
N ASP A 510 11.34 27.35 27.84
CA ASP A 510 10.20 28.12 28.34
C ASP A 510 9.09 27.25 28.97
N GLY A 511 9.20 25.92 28.88
CA GLY A 511 8.22 24.96 29.39
C GLY A 511 6.84 25.08 28.73
N ARG A 512 6.72 25.83 27.62
CA ARG A 512 5.45 26.05 26.93
C ARG A 512 5.19 24.90 25.99
N TRP A 513 3.94 24.43 25.97
CA TRP A 513 3.46 23.57 24.91
C TRP A 513 3.59 24.31 23.57
N ARG A 514 4.31 23.71 22.62
CA ARG A 514 4.53 24.22 21.26
C ARG A 514 4.14 23.13 20.27
N TRP A 515 3.43 23.51 19.21
CA TRP A 515 2.94 22.63 18.15
C TRP A 515 2.58 23.48 16.93
N PRO A 516 2.54 22.92 15.71
CA PRO A 516 2.03 23.66 14.55
C PRO A 516 0.57 24.07 14.74
N ARG A 517 0.26 25.32 14.42
CA ARG A 517 -1.11 25.86 14.47
C ARG A 517 -1.67 25.87 13.05
N SER A 518 -2.49 24.88 12.72
CA SER A 518 -3.17 24.79 11.42
C SER A 518 -4.69 24.79 11.61
N PRO A 519 -5.44 25.72 11.00
CA PRO A 519 -6.89 25.58 10.87
C PRO A 519 -7.25 24.26 10.19
N ALA A 520 -8.18 23.51 10.79
CA ALA A 520 -8.79 22.34 10.18
C ALA A 520 -9.96 22.71 9.23
N ALA A 521 -10.39 23.97 9.21
CA ALA A 521 -11.44 24.46 8.34
C ALA A 521 -11.18 25.90 7.88
N VAL A 522 -11.42 26.20 6.60
CA VAL A 522 -11.31 27.54 6.01
C VAL A 522 -12.40 27.77 4.96
N ALA A 523 -12.73 29.04 4.72
CA ALA A 523 -13.52 29.47 3.58
C ALA A 523 -12.58 29.83 2.42
N LEU A 524 -12.88 29.35 1.21
CA LEU A 524 -12.11 29.59 -0.01
C LEU A 524 -13.03 30.13 -1.11
N THR A 525 -12.59 31.14 -1.85
CA THR A 525 -13.38 31.69 -2.98
C THR A 525 -12.60 31.47 -4.28
N PHE A 526 -13.07 30.53 -5.11
CA PHE A 526 -12.53 30.30 -6.43
C PHE A 526 -12.93 31.44 -7.41
N PRO A 527 -12.10 31.76 -8.42
CA PRO A 527 -12.49 32.66 -9.51
C PRO A 527 -13.90 32.41 -10.05
N GLY A 528 -14.68 33.47 -10.22
CA GLY A 528 -16.07 33.41 -10.69
C GLY A 528 -17.11 32.89 -9.68
N ALA A 529 -16.72 32.46 -8.48
CA ALA A 529 -17.67 31.98 -7.46
C ALA A 529 -18.47 33.13 -6.84
N THR A 530 -19.79 32.94 -6.66
CA THR A 530 -20.69 33.92 -6.02
C THR A 530 -20.79 33.77 -4.50
N ALA A 531 -20.23 32.69 -3.96
CA ALA A 531 -20.18 32.37 -2.53
C ALA A 531 -18.92 31.56 -2.24
N PRO A 532 -18.36 31.61 -1.02
CA PRO A 532 -17.21 30.79 -0.64
C PRO A 532 -17.59 29.32 -0.50
N THR A 533 -16.65 28.45 -0.84
CA THR A 533 -16.68 27.01 -0.57
C THR A 533 -15.92 26.74 0.73
N GLN A 534 -16.53 25.99 1.64
CA GLN A 534 -15.90 25.64 2.91
C GLN A 534 -15.04 24.38 2.72
N LEU A 535 -13.73 24.52 2.92
CA LEU A 535 -12.79 23.41 3.00
C LEU A 535 -12.70 22.96 4.47
N THR A 536 -12.86 21.66 4.73
CA THR A 536 -12.75 21.08 6.07
C THR A 536 -11.90 19.82 6.05
N LEU A 537 -11.12 19.58 7.09
CA LEU A 537 -10.33 18.37 7.31
C LEU A 537 -10.83 17.66 8.56
N ASP A 538 -11.24 16.40 8.39
CA ASP A 538 -11.62 15.50 9.49
C ASP A 538 -11.01 14.12 9.21
N ARG A 539 -10.24 13.57 10.15
CA ARG A 539 -9.69 12.18 10.08
C ARG A 539 -8.92 11.86 8.80
N GLY A 540 -8.12 12.82 8.34
CA GLY A 540 -7.34 12.72 7.10
C GLY A 540 -8.19 12.74 5.82
N LEU A 541 -9.42 13.24 5.89
CA LEU A 541 -10.30 13.45 4.75
C LEU A 541 -10.64 14.94 4.63
N LEU A 542 -10.09 15.59 3.60
CA LEU A 542 -10.54 16.90 3.16
C LEU A 542 -11.92 16.77 2.53
N ARG A 543 -12.80 17.70 2.84
CA ARG A 543 -14.13 17.84 2.25
C ARG A 543 -14.30 19.27 1.78
N LEU A 544 -14.69 19.45 0.52
CA LEU A 544 -15.17 20.72 0.00
C LEU A 544 -16.70 20.70 0.12
N VAL A 545 -17.24 21.75 0.73
CA VAL A 545 -18.66 21.93 1.00
C VAL A 545 -19.13 23.20 0.31
N ASP A 546 -20.16 23.08 -0.53
CA ASP A 546 -20.71 24.20 -1.30
C ASP A 546 -21.47 25.21 -0.40
N GLY A 547 -21.87 26.35 -0.98
CA GLY A 547 -22.64 27.38 -0.29
C GLY A 547 -24.04 26.95 0.18
N GLU A 548 -24.51 25.75 -0.19
CA GLU A 548 -25.75 25.14 0.29
C GLU A 548 -25.49 24.13 1.43
N GLY A 549 -24.23 23.95 1.84
CA GLY A 549 -23.84 23.02 2.92
C GLY A 549 -23.66 21.57 2.48
N ARG A 550 -23.65 21.28 1.16
CA ARG A 550 -23.48 19.92 0.63
C ARG A 550 -22.01 19.60 0.40
N THR A 551 -21.58 18.40 0.76
CA THR A 551 -20.24 17.91 0.38
C THR A 551 -20.23 17.61 -1.13
N THR A 552 -19.31 18.23 -1.86
CA THR A 552 -19.19 18.06 -3.32
C THR A 552 -17.92 17.32 -3.73
N LEU A 553 -16.88 17.35 -2.90
CA LEU A 553 -15.63 16.63 -3.14
C LEU A 553 -15.03 16.15 -1.81
N ARG A 554 -14.51 14.93 -1.81
CA ARG A 554 -13.77 14.33 -0.70
C ARG A 554 -12.41 13.85 -1.18
N ILE A 555 -11.35 14.31 -0.50
CA ILE A 555 -9.96 14.11 -0.91
C ILE A 555 -9.17 13.58 0.29
N ARG A 556 -8.29 12.62 0.04
CA ARG A 556 -7.46 12.01 1.08
C ARG A 556 -6.31 12.96 1.39
N TYR A 557 -6.14 13.28 2.66
CA TYR A 557 -5.06 14.13 3.14
C TYR A 557 -4.19 13.36 4.12
N SER A 558 -2.89 13.50 3.94
CA SER A 558 -1.84 13.07 4.83
C SER A 558 -0.83 14.20 4.90
N PRO A 559 -0.26 14.52 6.07
CA PRO A 559 0.87 15.44 6.15
C PRO A 559 2.08 14.91 5.35
N SER A 560 2.23 13.58 5.27
CA SER A 560 3.31 12.86 4.59
C SER A 560 2.84 12.43 3.18
N GLN A 561 3.48 12.90 2.11
CA GLN A 561 3.01 12.78 0.73
C GLN A 561 4.15 12.44 -0.26
N PRO A 562 3.83 11.88 -1.45
CA PRO A 562 4.73 11.93 -2.60
C PRO A 562 5.10 13.38 -2.97
N GLY A 563 6.31 13.60 -3.49
CA GLY A 563 6.82 14.96 -3.73
C GLY A 563 6.38 15.63 -5.04
N ASP A 564 5.73 14.91 -5.95
CA ASP A 564 5.36 15.39 -7.29
C ASP A 564 4.26 16.48 -7.30
N ALA A 565 3.40 16.51 -6.28
CA ALA A 565 2.56 17.66 -5.96
C ALA A 565 2.12 17.64 -4.49
N VAL A 566 2.71 18.50 -3.66
CA VAL A 566 2.41 18.54 -2.22
C VAL A 566 1.16 19.38 -1.93
N MET A 567 0.10 18.72 -1.47
CA MET A 567 -1.15 19.40 -1.06
C MET A 567 -1.03 19.89 0.39
N PRO A 568 -1.07 21.21 0.67
CA PRO A 568 -0.87 21.74 2.00
C PRO A 568 -2.11 21.57 2.90
N PRO A 569 -1.97 21.74 4.23
CA PRO A 569 -3.09 21.78 5.17
C PRO A 569 -4.15 22.83 4.77
N PRO A 570 -5.43 22.69 5.18
CA PRO A 570 -6.52 23.58 4.80
C PRO A 570 -6.20 25.07 4.97
N GLY A 571 -5.58 25.43 6.10
CA GLY A 571 -5.23 26.81 6.45
C GLY A 571 -4.45 27.58 5.40
N PHE A 572 -3.67 26.91 4.53
CA PHE A 572 -2.83 27.56 3.53
C PHE A 572 -3.52 27.71 2.16
N TRP A 573 -4.66 27.05 1.92
CA TRP A 573 -5.34 27.11 0.62
C TRP A 573 -5.78 28.52 0.19
N PRO A 574 -6.24 29.42 1.10
CA PRO A 574 -6.58 30.80 0.74
C PRO A 574 -5.39 31.63 0.22
N HIS A 575 -4.15 31.20 0.47
CA HIS A 575 -2.93 31.86 0.04
C HIS A 575 -2.42 31.35 -1.33
N LEU A 576 -3.06 30.33 -1.90
CA LEU A 576 -2.63 29.75 -3.18
C LEU A 576 -3.22 30.54 -4.37
N PRO A 577 -2.39 30.96 -5.35
CA PRO A 577 -2.89 31.61 -6.54
C PRO A 577 -3.62 30.61 -7.44
N ALA A 578 -4.66 31.08 -8.14
CA ALA A 578 -5.37 30.28 -9.11
C ALA A 578 -4.43 29.82 -10.25
N ALA A 579 -4.50 28.54 -10.62
CA ALA A 579 -3.71 27.96 -11.70
C ALA A 579 -4.14 28.49 -13.06
N ASP A 580 -5.45 28.61 -13.24
CA ASP A 580 -6.12 29.13 -14.43
C ASP A 580 -7.36 29.94 -13.98
N PRO A 581 -7.26 31.27 -13.86
CA PRO A 581 -8.36 32.10 -13.40
C PRO A 581 -9.57 32.10 -14.35
N GLU A 582 -9.34 32.00 -15.67
CA GLU A 582 -10.40 32.01 -16.68
C GLU A 582 -11.07 30.63 -16.74
N GLY A 583 -10.28 29.55 -16.77
CA GLY A 583 -10.79 28.18 -16.68
C GLY A 583 -11.56 27.89 -15.39
N SER A 584 -11.07 28.37 -14.24
CA SER A 584 -11.78 28.28 -12.96
C SER A 584 -13.14 29.02 -13.00
N ALA A 585 -13.19 30.23 -13.57
CA ALA A 585 -14.43 30.96 -13.75
C ALA A 585 -15.40 30.25 -14.73
N ALA A 586 -14.88 29.64 -15.82
CA ALA A 586 -15.68 28.86 -16.76
C ALA A 586 -16.32 27.63 -16.08
N LEU A 587 -15.61 26.94 -15.17
CA LEU A 587 -16.18 25.88 -14.34
C LEU A 587 -17.36 26.35 -13.47
N ARG A 588 -17.38 27.62 -13.02
CA ARG A 588 -18.54 28.22 -12.30
C ARG A 588 -19.70 28.50 -13.25
N GLY A 589 -19.42 28.77 -14.53
CA GLY A 589 -20.40 28.93 -15.60
C GLY A 589 -21.04 27.63 -16.08
N LEU A 590 -20.36 26.48 -15.90
CA LEU A 590 -20.78 25.18 -16.43
C LEU A 590 -22.24 24.82 -16.11
N THR A 591 -22.98 24.45 -17.16
CA THR A 591 -24.37 23.97 -17.08
C THR A 591 -24.43 22.46 -16.81
N ARG A 592 -25.58 21.97 -16.32
CA ARG A 592 -25.81 20.53 -16.15
C ARG A 592 -25.68 19.78 -17.49
N ASP A 593 -26.17 20.37 -18.58
CA ASP A 593 -26.07 19.80 -19.92
C ASP A 593 -24.61 19.73 -20.41
N GLY A 594 -23.78 20.71 -20.08
CA GLY A 594 -22.33 20.66 -20.30
C GLY A 594 -21.69 19.49 -19.57
N ALA A 595 -21.99 19.32 -18.27
CA ALA A 595 -21.51 18.16 -17.51
C ALA A 595 -22.04 16.82 -18.07
N ALA A 596 -23.30 16.77 -18.54
CA ALA A 596 -23.88 15.58 -19.17
C ALA A 596 -23.16 15.19 -20.47
N ARG A 597 -22.78 16.17 -21.30
CA ARG A 597 -21.96 15.97 -22.51
C ARG A 597 -20.57 15.40 -22.18
N LEU A 598 -19.90 15.94 -21.16
CA LEU A 598 -18.62 15.40 -20.69
C LEU A 598 -18.77 13.94 -20.22
N VAL A 599 -19.84 13.61 -19.50
CA VAL A 599 -20.14 12.22 -19.10
C VAL A 599 -20.45 11.33 -20.31
N ASP A 600 -21.19 11.81 -21.32
CA ASP A 600 -21.49 11.04 -22.55
C ASP A 600 -20.21 10.68 -23.33
N ALA A 601 -19.31 11.64 -23.48
CA ALA A 601 -17.99 11.45 -24.09
C ALA A 601 -17.11 10.48 -23.26
N ALA A 602 -17.15 10.63 -21.93
CA ALA A 602 -16.40 9.78 -21.00
C ALA A 602 -16.89 8.31 -20.95
N LEU A 603 -18.14 8.02 -21.34
CA LEU A 603 -18.67 6.65 -21.48
C LEU A 603 -18.03 5.86 -22.64
N VAL A 604 -17.34 6.53 -23.56
CA VAL A 604 -16.70 5.93 -24.74
C VAL A 604 -15.22 5.66 -24.45
N HIS A 605 -14.39 6.71 -24.46
CA HIS A 605 -12.95 6.65 -24.18
C HIS A 605 -12.36 8.06 -24.01
N ARG A 606 -11.17 8.14 -23.39
CA ARG A 606 -10.52 9.41 -23.02
C ARG A 606 -10.39 10.43 -24.17
N ARG A 607 -10.06 10.01 -25.38
CA ARG A 607 -9.89 10.90 -26.54
C ARG A 607 -11.17 11.65 -26.98
N GLU A 608 -12.33 11.01 -26.81
CA GLU A 608 -13.64 11.64 -27.08
C GLU A 608 -13.93 12.70 -26.03
N LEU A 609 -13.63 12.38 -24.76
CA LEU A 609 -13.71 13.32 -23.65
C LEU A 609 -12.75 14.51 -23.82
N ASP A 610 -11.50 14.33 -24.26
CA ASP A 610 -10.58 15.43 -24.52
C ASP A 610 -11.10 16.36 -25.64
N ALA A 611 -11.65 15.79 -26.71
CA ALA A 611 -12.25 16.56 -27.79
C ALA A 611 -13.51 17.32 -27.33
N GLU A 612 -14.30 16.74 -26.41
CA GLU A 612 -15.50 17.36 -25.88
C GLU A 612 -15.21 18.41 -24.80
N LEU A 613 -14.17 18.21 -23.98
CA LEU A 613 -13.64 19.22 -23.05
C LEU A 613 -13.28 20.50 -23.78
N GLY A 614 -12.55 20.39 -24.89
CA GLY A 614 -12.22 21.53 -25.75
C GLY A 614 -13.42 22.23 -26.42
N ARG A 615 -14.62 21.63 -26.38
CA ARG A 615 -15.88 22.25 -26.87
C ARG A 615 -16.77 22.79 -25.76
N VAL A 616 -16.71 22.21 -24.56
CA VAL A 616 -17.57 22.56 -23.41
C VAL A 616 -16.89 23.54 -22.46
N LEU A 617 -15.57 23.49 -22.34
CA LEU A 617 -14.72 24.30 -21.46
C LEU A 617 -13.45 24.79 -22.21
N PRO A 618 -13.57 25.48 -23.35
CA PRO A 618 -12.43 25.95 -24.15
C PRO A 618 -11.53 26.96 -23.41
N GLU A 619 -12.01 27.58 -22.33
CA GLU A 619 -11.26 28.52 -21.49
C GLU A 619 -10.24 27.83 -20.56
N ILE A 620 -10.32 26.51 -20.36
CA ILE A 620 -9.35 25.80 -19.52
C ILE A 620 -8.07 25.52 -20.34
N THR A 621 -6.99 26.19 -19.94
CA THR A 621 -5.66 26.13 -20.56
C THR A 621 -4.64 25.40 -19.69
N ASP A 622 -4.84 25.30 -18.37
CA ASP A 622 -3.95 24.54 -17.49
C ASP A 622 -4.15 23.02 -17.67
N ALA A 623 -3.06 22.33 -18.00
CA ALA A 623 -3.06 20.89 -18.30
C ALA A 623 -3.38 20.01 -17.07
N ARG A 624 -3.08 20.45 -15.85
CA ARG A 624 -3.41 19.71 -14.62
C ARG A 624 -4.90 19.84 -14.30
N LEU A 625 -5.46 21.03 -14.49
CA LEU A 625 -6.89 21.27 -14.34
C LEU A 625 -7.69 20.47 -15.38
N LEU A 626 -7.27 20.47 -16.66
CA LEU A 626 -7.87 19.62 -17.70
C LEU A 626 -7.85 18.13 -17.31
N GLU A 627 -6.71 17.63 -16.81
CA GLU A 627 -6.59 16.23 -16.40
C GLU A 627 -7.50 15.88 -15.21
N GLU A 628 -7.64 16.77 -14.22
CA GLU A 628 -8.52 16.54 -13.07
C GLU A 628 -10.01 16.55 -13.47
N VAL A 629 -10.43 17.51 -14.30
CA VAL A 629 -11.80 17.56 -14.85
C VAL A 629 -12.10 16.29 -15.66
N ALA A 630 -11.17 15.85 -16.50
CA ALA A 630 -11.31 14.63 -17.29
C ALA A 630 -11.39 13.37 -16.41
N ALA A 631 -10.54 13.27 -15.38
CA ALA A 631 -10.56 12.19 -14.43
C ALA A 631 -11.91 12.12 -13.68
N LEU A 632 -12.47 13.27 -13.27
CA LEU A 632 -13.79 13.33 -12.63
C LEU A 632 -14.92 12.94 -13.58
N ALA A 633 -14.87 13.34 -14.86
CA ALA A 633 -15.86 12.92 -15.86
C ALA A 633 -15.83 11.40 -16.12
N LEU A 634 -14.64 10.79 -16.21
CA LEU A 634 -14.47 9.33 -16.31
C LEU A 634 -15.03 8.59 -15.08
N ARG A 635 -14.78 9.12 -13.87
CA ARG A 635 -15.34 8.59 -12.61
C ARG A 635 -16.86 8.68 -12.62
N ALA A 636 -17.42 9.83 -13.01
CA ALA A 636 -18.86 10.03 -13.11
C ALA A 636 -19.53 9.08 -14.14
N ALA A 637 -18.91 8.85 -15.30
CA ALA A 637 -19.36 7.88 -16.29
C ALA A 637 -19.38 6.44 -15.73
N ALA A 638 -18.32 6.03 -15.03
CA ALA A 638 -18.27 4.71 -14.37
C ALA A 638 -19.35 4.57 -13.28
N CYS A 639 -19.54 5.62 -12.45
CA CYS A 639 -20.62 5.67 -11.47
C CYS A 639 -22.00 5.60 -12.12
N LEU A 640 -22.22 6.24 -13.29
CA LEU A 640 -23.51 6.24 -13.97
C LEU A 640 -23.93 4.85 -14.46
N LEU A 641 -22.99 4.08 -14.99
CA LEU A 641 -23.24 2.67 -15.32
C LEU A 641 -23.59 1.84 -14.06
N GLY A 642 -22.96 2.13 -12.91
CA GLY A 642 -23.28 1.50 -11.62
C GLY A 642 -24.65 1.91 -11.06
N VAL A 643 -25.00 3.20 -11.15
CA VAL A 643 -26.30 3.76 -10.74
C VAL A 643 -27.43 3.15 -11.57
N LEU A 644 -27.26 3.02 -12.89
CA LEU A 644 -28.25 2.40 -13.77
C LEU A 644 -28.49 0.93 -13.40
N ARG A 645 -27.42 0.14 -13.20
CA ARG A 645 -27.52 -1.25 -12.72
C ARG A 645 -28.30 -1.36 -11.40
N LEU A 646 -27.94 -0.53 -10.43
CA LEU A 646 -28.56 -0.52 -9.10
C LEU A 646 -30.05 -0.13 -9.18
N ARG A 647 -30.39 0.89 -9.97
CA ARG A 647 -31.77 1.35 -10.15
C ARG A 647 -32.61 0.32 -10.91
N ASP A 648 -32.06 -0.34 -11.92
CA ASP A 648 -32.73 -1.45 -12.61
C ASP A 648 -32.99 -2.64 -11.67
N ALA A 649 -31.99 -3.05 -10.89
CA ALA A 649 -32.14 -4.13 -9.92
C ALA A 649 -33.19 -3.83 -8.82
N LEU A 650 -33.30 -2.56 -8.41
CA LEU A 650 -34.32 -2.07 -7.47
C LEU A 650 -35.65 -1.68 -8.15
N ARG A 651 -35.78 -1.88 -9.47
CA ARG A 651 -36.94 -1.50 -10.31
C ARG A 651 -37.30 -0.01 -10.28
N LEU A 652 -36.39 0.86 -9.86
CA LEU A 652 -36.55 2.31 -9.86
C LEU A 652 -36.57 2.86 -11.30
N ALA A 653 -37.09 4.07 -11.49
CA ALA A 653 -36.94 4.81 -12.75
C ALA A 653 -35.46 5.24 -12.94
N PRO A 654 -34.95 5.40 -14.17
CA PRO A 654 -33.62 5.98 -14.39
C PRO A 654 -33.51 7.42 -13.85
N PRO A 655 -32.29 7.98 -13.68
CA PRO A 655 -32.09 9.41 -13.47
C PRO A 655 -32.69 10.26 -14.60
N GLU A 656 -33.04 11.52 -14.31
CA GLU A 656 -33.55 12.45 -15.31
C GLU A 656 -32.43 12.99 -16.20
N GLY A 657 -32.75 13.27 -17.47
CA GLY A 657 -31.79 13.84 -18.42
C GLY A 657 -30.56 12.96 -18.67
N LEU A 658 -30.77 11.63 -18.85
CA LEU A 658 -29.68 10.70 -19.17
C LEU A 658 -28.92 11.11 -20.44
N PRO A 659 -27.57 10.94 -20.45
CA PRO A 659 -26.75 10.99 -21.65
C PRO A 659 -27.29 10.11 -22.79
N GLU A 660 -27.11 10.57 -24.02
CA GLU A 660 -27.75 9.98 -25.19
C GLU A 660 -27.27 8.56 -25.48
N ARG A 661 -25.97 8.27 -25.31
CA ARG A 661 -25.39 6.95 -25.56
C ARG A 661 -25.82 5.85 -24.58
N ILE A 662 -26.56 6.19 -23.52
CA ILE A 662 -27.14 5.24 -22.55
C ILE A 662 -28.66 5.39 -22.33
N ARG A 663 -29.32 6.33 -23.02
CA ARG A 663 -30.76 6.52 -22.93
C ARG A 663 -31.51 5.25 -23.35
N PRO A 664 -32.43 4.69 -22.54
CA PRO A 664 -33.19 3.49 -22.88
C PRO A 664 -33.97 3.62 -24.20
N GLY A 665 -33.88 2.61 -25.06
CA GLY A 665 -34.70 2.48 -26.27
C GLY A 665 -35.89 1.55 -26.04
N GLY A 666 -37.07 1.89 -26.57
CA GLY A 666 -38.26 1.01 -26.51
C GLY A 666 -38.75 0.62 -25.11
N GLY A 667 -38.36 1.37 -24.06
CA GLY A 667 -38.64 1.02 -22.66
C GLY A 667 -37.82 -0.15 -22.10
N LEU A 668 -36.82 -0.64 -22.84
CA LEU A 668 -35.96 -1.74 -22.42
C LEU A 668 -34.98 -1.33 -21.31
N ARG A 669 -34.81 -2.20 -20.31
CA ARG A 669 -33.83 -2.04 -19.22
C ARG A 669 -32.57 -2.80 -19.54
N ALA A 670 -31.41 -2.16 -19.40
CA ALA A 670 -30.13 -2.75 -19.77
C ALA A 670 -29.47 -3.58 -18.65
N GLY A 671 -29.90 -3.37 -17.39
CA GLY A 671 -29.46 -4.17 -16.24
C GLY A 671 -27.94 -4.33 -16.17
N ARG A 672 -27.47 -5.56 -15.89
CA ARG A 672 -26.03 -5.89 -15.80
C ARG A 672 -25.22 -5.60 -17.07
N ASN A 673 -25.85 -5.51 -18.23
CA ASN A 673 -25.17 -5.32 -19.52
C ASN A 673 -25.09 -3.86 -19.98
N VAL A 674 -25.58 -2.89 -19.20
CA VAL A 674 -25.58 -1.45 -19.55
C VAL A 674 -24.23 -0.91 -20.01
N ALA A 675 -23.12 -1.41 -19.46
CA ALA A 675 -21.76 -0.99 -19.84
C ALA A 675 -21.39 -1.32 -21.31
N ARG A 676 -22.15 -2.19 -22.00
CA ARG A 676 -21.95 -2.51 -23.43
C ARG A 676 -22.68 -1.51 -24.35
N VAL A 677 -23.74 -0.86 -23.86
CA VAL A 677 -24.62 0.01 -24.65
C VAL A 677 -23.90 1.21 -25.28
N PRO A 678 -23.11 2.03 -24.55
CA PRO A 678 -22.44 3.18 -25.15
C PRO A 678 -21.36 2.75 -26.15
N ALA A 679 -20.65 1.65 -25.88
CA ALA A 679 -19.67 1.07 -26.80
C ALA A 679 -20.32 0.63 -28.13
N ILE A 680 -21.48 -0.02 -28.09
CA ILE A 680 -22.22 -0.41 -29.31
C ILE A 680 -22.68 0.83 -30.09
N ARG A 681 -23.24 1.85 -29.41
CA ARG A 681 -23.76 3.05 -30.08
C ARG A 681 -22.63 3.85 -30.75
N TYR A 682 -21.53 4.11 -30.05
CA TYR A 682 -20.35 4.76 -30.64
C TYR A 682 -19.79 3.99 -31.84
N LEU A 683 -19.64 2.66 -31.75
CA LEU A 683 -19.14 1.86 -32.87
C LEU A 683 -20.13 1.84 -34.04
N ALA A 684 -21.44 1.94 -33.78
CA ALA A 684 -22.45 2.12 -34.82
C ALA A 684 -22.37 3.51 -35.47
N GLU A 685 -22.24 4.59 -34.69
CA GLU A 685 -22.03 5.98 -35.16
C GLU A 685 -20.81 6.04 -36.11
N VAL A 686 -19.66 5.54 -35.68
CA VAL A 686 -18.42 5.52 -36.48
C VAL A 686 -18.58 4.69 -37.75
N LEU A 687 -19.26 3.54 -37.70
CA LEU A 687 -19.45 2.69 -38.88
C LEU A 687 -20.42 3.31 -39.89
N VAL A 688 -21.43 4.04 -39.44
CA VAL A 688 -22.35 4.79 -40.31
C VAL A 688 -21.59 5.92 -41.01
N GLU A 689 -20.87 6.76 -40.27
CA GLU A 689 -20.04 7.83 -40.85
C GLU A 689 -19.02 7.29 -41.85
N ALA A 690 -18.30 6.22 -41.48
CA ALA A 690 -17.33 5.55 -42.34
C ALA A 690 -17.95 5.00 -43.64
N ALA A 691 -19.21 4.55 -43.59
CA ALA A 691 -19.95 4.06 -44.75
C ALA A 691 -20.52 5.19 -45.64
N GLU A 692 -20.53 6.43 -45.16
CA GLU A 692 -20.86 7.62 -45.95
C GLU A 692 -19.60 8.28 -46.55
N THR A 693 -18.43 8.11 -45.93
CA THR A 693 -17.16 8.64 -46.46
C THR A 693 -16.61 7.89 -47.67
N GLY A 694 -16.31 8.65 -48.73
CA GLY A 694 -15.51 8.20 -49.88
C GLY A 694 -16.25 7.27 -50.86
N PRO A 695 -15.65 7.03 -52.05
CA PRO A 695 -16.23 6.14 -53.06
C PRO A 695 -16.28 4.69 -52.54
N ALA A 696 -17.34 3.98 -52.90
CA ALA A 696 -17.41 2.53 -52.71
C ALA A 696 -16.50 1.85 -53.75
N TYR A 697 -15.53 1.08 -53.29
CA TYR A 697 -14.62 0.28 -54.12
C TYR A 697 -15.03 -1.19 -54.08
N ASP A 698 -14.70 -1.96 -55.12
CA ASP A 698 -14.98 -3.40 -55.16
C ASP A 698 -14.13 -4.24 -54.16
N THR A 699 -13.12 -3.63 -53.53
CA THR A 699 -12.27 -4.24 -52.49
C THR A 699 -12.31 -3.44 -51.19
N PRO A 700 -11.96 -4.03 -50.03
CA PRO A 700 -11.86 -3.27 -48.78
C PRO A 700 -10.66 -2.32 -48.78
N HIS A 701 -10.84 -1.08 -48.33
CA HIS A 701 -9.76 -0.10 -48.18
C HIS A 701 -9.67 0.43 -46.75
N PRO A 702 -8.46 0.60 -46.19
CA PRO A 702 -8.30 1.13 -44.83
C PRO A 702 -8.63 2.62 -44.82
N LEU A 703 -9.51 3.03 -43.91
CA LEU A 703 -9.83 4.43 -43.63
C LEU A 703 -8.96 4.99 -42.50
N GLY A 704 -8.52 4.13 -41.58
CA GLY A 704 -7.62 4.51 -40.49
C GLY A 704 -7.69 3.55 -39.31
N ARG A 705 -7.44 4.09 -38.11
CA ARG A 705 -7.57 3.38 -36.84
C ARG A 705 -8.28 4.28 -35.83
N ILE A 706 -9.29 3.74 -35.17
CA ILE A 706 -9.98 4.37 -34.05
C ILE A 706 -9.51 3.76 -32.73
N ASP A 707 -9.68 4.51 -31.66
CA ASP A 707 -9.57 3.98 -30.31
C ASP A 707 -10.86 3.21 -30.01
N LEU A 708 -10.75 1.95 -29.57
CA LEU A 708 -11.93 1.16 -29.24
C LEU A 708 -12.48 1.56 -27.86
N PRO A 709 -13.81 1.74 -27.70
CA PRO A 709 -14.39 2.09 -26.41
C PRO A 709 -14.23 0.98 -25.39
N THR A 710 -14.28 1.35 -24.11
CA THR A 710 -14.18 0.37 -23.02
C THR A 710 -15.33 -0.64 -23.11
N GLY A 711 -15.00 -1.92 -23.09
CA GLY A 711 -15.97 -3.02 -23.25
C GLY A 711 -16.16 -3.54 -24.67
N ALA A 712 -15.68 -2.84 -25.73
CA ALA A 712 -15.83 -3.27 -27.14
C ALA A 712 -15.44 -4.74 -27.39
N ARG A 713 -14.30 -5.17 -26.82
CA ARG A 713 -13.80 -6.55 -26.92
C ARG A 713 -14.77 -7.63 -26.41
N ALA A 714 -15.73 -7.30 -25.53
CA ALA A 714 -16.69 -8.27 -25.00
C ALA A 714 -18.00 -8.33 -25.82
N VAL A 715 -18.22 -7.37 -26.73
CA VAL A 715 -19.50 -7.21 -27.43
C VAL A 715 -19.72 -8.31 -28.47
N TYR A 716 -18.67 -8.73 -29.19
CA TYR A 716 -18.80 -9.69 -30.30
C TYR A 716 -19.38 -11.07 -29.91
N PHE A 717 -19.33 -11.44 -28.63
CA PHE A 717 -19.83 -12.72 -28.12
C PHE A 717 -21.36 -12.86 -28.23
N ALA A 718 -22.12 -11.78 -28.01
CA ALA A 718 -23.59 -11.80 -28.01
C ALA A 718 -24.21 -11.26 -29.32
N PHE A 719 -23.38 -11.04 -30.34
CA PHE A 719 -23.85 -10.59 -31.65
C PHE A 719 -24.47 -11.77 -32.42
N GLY A 720 -25.71 -11.63 -32.88
CA GLY A 720 -26.42 -12.66 -33.65
C GLY A 720 -26.91 -13.85 -32.81
N THR A 721 -27.08 -13.68 -31.50
CA THR A 721 -27.53 -14.72 -30.54
C THR A 721 -28.82 -14.35 -29.80
N LEU A 722 -29.53 -13.29 -30.21
CA LEU A 722 -30.62 -12.71 -29.40
C LEU A 722 -31.87 -13.59 -29.38
N GLY A 723 -32.23 -14.21 -30.51
CA GLY A 723 -33.30 -15.22 -30.54
C GLY A 723 -32.94 -16.43 -29.68
N GLY A 724 -31.68 -16.87 -29.73
CA GLY A 724 -31.21 -17.98 -28.93
C GLY A 724 -31.20 -17.71 -27.42
N GLU A 725 -30.87 -16.48 -26.99
CA GLU A 725 -30.96 -16.08 -25.59
C GLU A 725 -32.42 -15.92 -25.12
N ALA A 726 -33.33 -15.48 -25.99
CA ALA A 726 -34.76 -15.48 -25.73
C ALA A 726 -35.31 -16.91 -25.52
N LEU A 727 -34.90 -17.88 -26.35
CA LEU A 727 -35.25 -19.28 -26.11
C LEU A 727 -34.71 -19.79 -24.77
N LEU A 728 -33.42 -19.58 -24.48
CA LEU A 728 -32.83 -20.03 -23.20
C LEU A 728 -33.43 -19.37 -21.96
N ALA A 729 -33.91 -18.12 -22.06
CA ALA A 729 -34.64 -17.44 -21.00
C ALA A 729 -36.04 -18.06 -20.78
N ALA A 730 -36.71 -18.48 -21.85
CA ALA A 730 -38.06 -19.05 -21.80
C ALA A 730 -38.11 -20.49 -21.25
N LEU A 731 -37.00 -21.22 -21.13
CA LEU A 731 -37.02 -22.63 -20.71
C LEU A 731 -37.53 -22.82 -19.26
N PRO A 732 -38.39 -23.82 -18.98
CA PRO A 732 -38.93 -24.08 -17.63
C PRO A 732 -37.88 -24.42 -16.57
N TRP A 733 -36.91 -25.29 -16.90
CA TRP A 733 -35.86 -25.74 -15.97
C TRP A 733 -34.76 -24.71 -15.72
N ARG A 734 -34.69 -23.63 -16.54
CA ARG A 734 -33.70 -22.55 -16.42
C ARG A 734 -33.76 -21.95 -15.02
N ALA A 735 -32.62 -21.81 -14.36
CA ALA A 735 -32.59 -21.17 -13.06
C ALA A 735 -32.97 -19.69 -13.19
N ALA A 736 -33.78 -19.16 -12.27
CA ALA A 736 -34.29 -17.78 -12.32
C ALA A 736 -33.18 -16.73 -12.51
N TYR A 737 -31.98 -16.98 -11.96
CA TYR A 737 -30.85 -16.09 -12.15
C TYR A 737 -30.23 -16.12 -13.56
N GLN A 738 -30.20 -17.29 -14.21
CA GLN A 738 -29.72 -17.43 -15.59
C GLN A 738 -30.74 -16.79 -16.54
N ARG A 739 -32.05 -16.96 -16.28
CA ARG A 739 -33.12 -16.25 -16.98
C ARG A 739 -32.95 -14.74 -16.87
N ALA A 740 -32.71 -14.22 -15.66
CA ALA A 740 -32.44 -12.79 -15.46
C ALA A 740 -31.19 -12.30 -16.23
N LYS A 741 -30.14 -13.13 -16.38
CA LYS A 741 -28.93 -12.76 -17.16
C LYS A 741 -29.25 -12.60 -18.65
N ALA A 742 -30.03 -13.53 -19.21
CA ALA A 742 -30.49 -13.45 -20.59
C ALA A 742 -31.46 -12.26 -20.80
N VAL A 743 -32.38 -12.00 -19.86
CA VAL A 743 -33.27 -10.81 -19.88
C VAL A 743 -32.47 -9.50 -19.90
N ASP A 744 -31.45 -9.34 -19.05
CA ASP A 744 -30.60 -8.14 -19.06
C ASP A 744 -29.82 -7.99 -20.38
N LEU A 745 -29.40 -9.11 -20.98
CA LEU A 745 -28.68 -9.11 -22.25
C LEU A 745 -29.61 -8.67 -23.39
N LEU A 746 -30.81 -9.25 -23.47
CA LEU A 746 -31.86 -8.88 -24.42
C LEU A 746 -32.23 -7.40 -24.30
N GLY A 747 -32.47 -6.92 -23.07
CA GLY A 747 -32.82 -5.53 -22.82
C GLY A 747 -31.71 -4.54 -23.16
N ALA A 748 -30.44 -4.87 -22.87
CA ALA A 748 -29.31 -4.04 -23.25
C ALA A 748 -29.10 -3.99 -24.77
N TRP A 749 -29.23 -5.12 -25.47
CA TRP A 749 -28.98 -5.19 -26.91
C TRP A 749 -30.14 -4.67 -27.75
N GLY A 750 -31.38 -4.99 -27.40
CA GLY A 750 -32.56 -4.54 -28.15
C GLY A 750 -32.71 -3.02 -28.22
N GLY A 751 -32.11 -2.28 -27.28
CA GLY A 751 -32.01 -0.82 -27.29
C GLY A 751 -30.83 -0.26 -28.08
N THR A 752 -30.14 -1.05 -28.91
CA THR A 752 -28.95 -0.63 -29.68
C THR A 752 -29.07 -0.96 -31.16
N PRO A 753 -28.35 -0.26 -32.06
CA PRO A 753 -28.36 -0.57 -33.49
C PRO A 753 -27.98 -2.02 -33.79
N TRP A 754 -27.06 -2.63 -33.04
CA TRP A 754 -26.67 -4.03 -33.30
C TRP A 754 -27.72 -5.05 -32.85
N GLY A 755 -28.70 -4.66 -32.02
CA GLY A 755 -29.85 -5.49 -31.65
C GLY A 755 -31.19 -5.02 -32.21
N ASP A 756 -31.21 -4.10 -33.19
CA ASP A 756 -32.43 -3.52 -33.77
C ASP A 756 -33.17 -4.43 -34.77
N GLY A 757 -32.55 -5.53 -35.22
CA GLY A 757 -33.15 -6.48 -36.17
C GLY A 757 -33.30 -5.95 -37.60
N SER A 758 -32.64 -4.85 -37.95
CA SER A 758 -32.70 -4.22 -39.28
C SER A 758 -32.03 -5.02 -40.40
N GLY A 759 -31.22 -6.02 -40.06
CA GLY A 759 -30.38 -6.77 -41.00
C GLY A 759 -29.14 -6.01 -41.47
N ARG A 760 -28.92 -4.78 -40.99
CA ARG A 760 -27.83 -3.88 -41.46
C ARG A 760 -26.45 -4.20 -40.90
N TRP A 761 -26.34 -5.22 -40.06
CA TRP A 761 -25.11 -5.55 -39.33
C TRP A 761 -24.75 -7.03 -39.51
N ARG A 762 -23.47 -7.34 -39.75
CA ARG A 762 -22.94 -8.72 -39.68
C ARG A 762 -21.60 -8.78 -38.94
N ARG A 763 -21.36 -9.87 -38.23
CA ARG A 763 -20.08 -10.18 -37.57
C ARG A 763 -19.23 -11.03 -38.50
N LEU A 764 -17.99 -10.60 -38.72
CA LEU A 764 -16.99 -11.30 -39.51
C LEU A 764 -15.92 -11.92 -38.58
N TRP A 765 -15.42 -13.09 -38.93
CA TRP A 765 -14.36 -13.78 -38.19
C TRP A 765 -13.22 -14.16 -39.14
N PHE A 766 -12.08 -13.51 -38.93
CA PHE A 766 -10.90 -13.66 -39.77
C PHE A 766 -9.75 -14.33 -39.02
N GLY A 767 -8.86 -15.01 -39.76
CA GLY A 767 -7.54 -15.40 -39.31
C GLY A 767 -6.46 -14.65 -40.09
N ALA A 768 -5.50 -14.01 -39.40
CA ALA A 768 -4.40 -13.32 -40.08
C ALA A 768 -3.35 -14.30 -40.60
N GLN A 769 -2.76 -14.00 -41.75
CA GLN A 769 -1.63 -14.75 -42.27
C GLN A 769 -0.32 -14.41 -41.53
N ALA A 770 -0.13 -13.14 -41.16
CA ALA A 770 1.01 -12.63 -40.39
C ALA A 770 0.60 -12.24 -38.95
N THR A 771 1.59 -12.04 -38.06
CA THR A 771 1.31 -11.44 -36.74
C THR A 771 1.25 -9.93 -36.89
N GLN A 772 0.10 -9.32 -36.59
CA GLN A 772 -0.13 -7.87 -36.60
C GLN A 772 -1.09 -7.53 -35.46
N ASP A 773 -1.20 -6.25 -35.08
CA ASP A 773 -2.24 -5.76 -34.18
C ASP A 773 -3.29 -4.97 -34.98
N PRO A 774 -4.48 -5.57 -35.23
CA PRO A 774 -5.52 -4.99 -36.06
C PRO A 774 -6.60 -4.24 -35.29
N GLU A 775 -6.58 -4.23 -33.95
CA GLU A 775 -7.72 -3.76 -33.16
C GLU A 775 -8.00 -2.27 -33.39
N GLY A 776 -9.25 -1.92 -33.66
CA GLY A 776 -9.66 -0.55 -34.00
C GLY A 776 -9.35 -0.12 -35.44
N GLN A 777 -8.77 -0.98 -36.29
CA GLN A 777 -8.67 -0.65 -37.71
C GLN A 777 -10.07 -0.52 -38.33
N LEU A 778 -10.28 0.60 -39.02
CA LEU A 778 -11.52 0.97 -39.68
C LEU A 778 -11.34 0.87 -41.20
N TRP A 779 -12.26 0.21 -41.88
CA TRP A 779 -12.17 -0.11 -43.30
C TRP A 779 -13.48 0.23 -44.02
N ARG A 780 -13.38 0.81 -45.21
CA ARG A 780 -14.47 0.87 -46.18
C ARG A 780 -14.63 -0.51 -46.80
N THR A 781 -15.85 -1.04 -46.87
CA THR A 781 -16.19 -2.28 -47.59
C THR A 781 -17.04 -1.95 -48.82
N PRO A 782 -17.26 -2.89 -49.76
CA PRO A 782 -17.88 -2.56 -51.05
C PRO A 782 -19.33 -2.05 -51.03
N ASN A 783 -20.04 -2.19 -49.90
CA ASN A 783 -21.36 -1.57 -49.70
C ASN A 783 -21.50 -0.94 -48.29
N GLY A 784 -20.38 -0.63 -47.62
CA GLY A 784 -20.43 -0.43 -46.17
C GLY A 784 -19.11 -0.04 -45.52
N ALA A 785 -19.00 -0.29 -44.22
CA ALA A 785 -17.76 -0.14 -43.47
C ALA A 785 -17.65 -1.25 -42.42
N MET A 786 -16.42 -1.60 -42.03
CA MET A 786 -16.17 -2.56 -40.95
C MET A 786 -15.08 -2.07 -39.99
N VAL A 787 -15.17 -2.52 -38.74
CA VAL A 787 -14.18 -2.25 -37.70
C VAL A 787 -13.79 -3.54 -36.98
N ILE A 788 -12.50 -3.70 -36.72
CA ILE A 788 -11.96 -4.88 -36.04
C ILE A 788 -11.99 -4.64 -34.52
N LEU A 789 -12.73 -5.48 -33.80
CA LEU A 789 -13.04 -5.29 -32.37
C LEU A 789 -12.09 -6.02 -31.41
N SER A 790 -11.45 -7.09 -31.88
CA SER A 790 -10.56 -7.90 -31.04
C SER A 790 -9.54 -8.69 -31.86
N TRP A 791 -8.45 -9.06 -31.21
CA TRP A 791 -7.36 -9.87 -31.78
C TRP A 791 -6.79 -10.86 -30.76
N GLN A 792 -6.70 -12.13 -31.16
CA GLN A 792 -6.11 -13.21 -30.37
C GLN A 792 -4.83 -13.71 -31.03
N ALA A 793 -3.69 -13.13 -30.62
CA ALA A 793 -2.37 -13.43 -31.19
C ALA A 793 -1.93 -14.91 -31.07
N ARG A 794 -2.45 -15.65 -30.08
CA ARG A 794 -2.21 -17.09 -29.86
C ARG A 794 -3.47 -17.76 -29.30
N PRO A 795 -3.71 -19.05 -29.59
CA PRO A 795 -2.92 -19.93 -30.47
C PRO A 795 -3.22 -19.72 -31.98
N HIS A 796 -4.23 -18.92 -32.32
CA HIS A 796 -4.87 -19.03 -33.64
C HIS A 796 -4.82 -17.81 -34.56
N LYS A 797 -4.32 -16.65 -34.09
CA LYS A 797 -4.24 -15.42 -34.91
C LYS A 797 -5.62 -14.99 -35.45
N GLU A 798 -6.59 -14.87 -34.56
CA GLU A 798 -7.98 -14.61 -34.92
C GLU A 798 -8.41 -13.16 -34.62
N SER A 799 -9.24 -12.59 -35.49
CA SER A 799 -9.92 -11.33 -35.25
C SER A 799 -11.42 -11.42 -35.51
N PHE A 800 -12.17 -10.66 -34.72
CA PHE A 800 -13.58 -10.43 -34.90
C PHE A 800 -13.78 -8.99 -35.39
N ALA A 801 -14.61 -8.81 -36.41
CA ALA A 801 -15.02 -7.51 -36.89
C ALA A 801 -16.55 -7.42 -36.96
N VAL A 802 -17.08 -6.21 -36.93
CA VAL A 802 -18.48 -5.93 -37.29
C VAL A 802 -18.49 -5.06 -38.53
N GLU A 803 -19.32 -5.43 -39.49
CA GLU A 803 -19.59 -4.69 -40.72
C GLU A 803 -21.01 -4.12 -40.69
N TYR A 804 -21.13 -2.88 -41.14
CA TYR A 804 -22.37 -2.15 -41.39
C TYR A 804 -22.64 -2.06 -42.89
N SER A 805 -23.89 -2.26 -43.30
CA SER A 805 -24.38 -1.94 -44.65
C SER A 805 -25.64 -1.05 -44.58
N PRO A 806 -25.72 0.11 -45.26
CA PRO A 806 -26.86 1.02 -45.18
C PRO A 806 -28.19 0.43 -45.66
N ASP A 807 -28.17 -0.46 -46.66
CA ASP A 807 -29.34 -1.11 -47.23
C ASP A 807 -29.59 -2.53 -46.66
N GLY A 808 -28.68 -3.04 -45.83
CA GLY A 808 -28.72 -4.42 -45.32
C GLY A 808 -28.27 -5.49 -46.32
N VAL A 809 -27.85 -5.08 -47.52
CA VAL A 809 -27.28 -5.96 -48.54
C VAL A 809 -25.78 -5.98 -48.37
N PHE A 810 -25.23 -7.14 -48.04
CA PHE A 810 -23.79 -7.33 -47.95
C PHE A 810 -23.22 -7.88 -49.25
N ARG A 811 -22.01 -7.42 -49.59
CA ARG A 811 -21.20 -7.98 -50.68
C ARG A 811 -20.05 -8.77 -50.09
N ASP A 812 -19.68 -9.86 -50.74
CA ASP A 812 -18.50 -10.63 -50.34
C ASP A 812 -17.22 -10.00 -50.86
N PHE A 813 -16.15 -10.14 -50.09
CA PHE A 813 -14.85 -9.58 -50.41
C PHE A 813 -13.73 -10.43 -49.84
N THR A 814 -12.54 -10.35 -50.44
CA THR A 814 -11.32 -10.89 -49.83
C THR A 814 -10.66 -9.81 -48.99
N PHE A 815 -10.49 -10.06 -47.68
CA PHE A 815 -9.82 -9.10 -46.80
C PHE A 815 -8.27 -9.23 -46.91
N PRO A 816 -7.52 -8.20 -47.37
CA PRO A 816 -6.11 -8.37 -47.75
C PRO A 816 -5.19 -8.82 -46.61
N GLY A 817 -4.53 -9.99 -46.77
CA GLY A 817 -3.65 -10.58 -45.75
C GLY A 817 -4.37 -11.43 -44.69
N TRP A 818 -5.68 -11.66 -44.87
CA TRP A 818 -6.54 -12.43 -43.98
C TRP A 818 -7.23 -13.57 -44.73
N ARG A 819 -7.73 -14.55 -43.98
CA ARG A 819 -8.69 -15.56 -44.46
C ARG A 819 -9.94 -15.50 -43.60
N HIS A 820 -11.11 -15.67 -44.18
CA HIS A 820 -12.30 -16.00 -43.38
C HIS A 820 -12.05 -17.32 -42.65
N ARG A 821 -12.44 -17.38 -41.37
CA ARG A 821 -12.37 -18.61 -40.58
C ARG A 821 -13.72 -19.29 -40.44
N TYR A 822 -14.79 -18.50 -40.38
CA TYR A 822 -16.17 -18.95 -40.32
C TYR A 822 -17.02 -18.05 -41.24
N PRO A 823 -18.17 -18.54 -41.73
CA PRO A 823 -19.17 -17.72 -42.40
C PRO A 823 -19.53 -16.46 -41.61
N PRO A 824 -19.89 -15.34 -42.28
CA PRO A 824 -20.42 -14.16 -41.61
C PRO A 824 -21.67 -14.49 -40.79
N ARG A 825 -21.73 -14.03 -39.54
CA ARG A 825 -22.94 -14.18 -38.70
C ARG A 825 -23.83 -12.94 -38.86
N PRO A 826 -25.08 -13.07 -39.34
CA PRO A 826 -25.99 -11.93 -39.46
C PRO A 826 -26.43 -11.42 -38.09
N GLN A 827 -27.13 -10.27 -38.08
CA GLN A 827 -27.63 -9.63 -36.87
C GLN A 827 -28.59 -10.50 -36.03
N GLY A 828 -29.34 -11.40 -36.67
CA GLY A 828 -30.28 -12.30 -36.00
C GLY A 828 -31.64 -11.66 -35.67
N TRP A 829 -32.36 -12.29 -34.74
CA TRP A 829 -33.79 -12.12 -34.46
C TRP A 829 -34.20 -10.78 -33.80
N GLY A 830 -33.26 -9.85 -33.56
CA GLY A 830 -33.44 -8.65 -32.72
C GLY A 830 -34.59 -7.68 -33.07
N GLY A 831 -34.70 -6.60 -32.30
CA GLY A 831 -35.67 -5.52 -32.50
C GLY A 831 -36.26 -5.03 -31.18
N ALA A 832 -36.21 -3.71 -30.95
CA ALA A 832 -36.61 -3.11 -29.68
C ALA A 832 -38.04 -3.50 -29.26
N ASP A 833 -39.01 -3.34 -30.15
CA ASP A 833 -40.42 -3.66 -29.88
C ASP A 833 -40.67 -5.17 -29.77
N ARG A 834 -39.96 -5.98 -30.57
CA ARG A 834 -40.05 -7.45 -30.57
C ARG A 834 -39.53 -8.01 -29.25
N ILE A 835 -38.35 -7.54 -28.80
CA ILE A 835 -37.77 -7.89 -27.51
C ILE A 835 -38.63 -7.37 -26.36
N ALA A 836 -39.16 -6.14 -26.44
CA ALA A 836 -40.05 -5.60 -25.41
C ALA A 836 -41.35 -6.42 -25.30
N ARG A 837 -41.92 -6.89 -26.41
CA ARG A 837 -43.08 -7.81 -26.42
C ARG A 837 -42.72 -9.17 -25.82
N TYR A 838 -41.60 -9.76 -26.22
CA TYR A 838 -41.10 -11.01 -25.64
C TYR A 838 -40.92 -10.92 -24.11
N LEU A 839 -40.30 -9.84 -23.62
CA LEU A 839 -40.05 -9.66 -22.18
C LEU A 839 -41.36 -9.47 -21.39
N ARG A 840 -42.38 -8.81 -21.97
CA ARG A 840 -43.73 -8.76 -21.37
C ARG A 840 -44.37 -10.15 -21.33
N LEU A 841 -44.36 -10.88 -22.44
CA LEU A 841 -44.91 -12.24 -22.52
C LEU A 841 -44.25 -13.18 -21.49
N LEU A 842 -42.94 -13.07 -21.29
CA LEU A 842 -42.20 -13.87 -20.30
C LEU A 842 -42.58 -13.52 -18.84
N ASP A 843 -42.89 -12.27 -18.53
CA ASP A 843 -43.35 -11.83 -17.20
C ASP A 843 -44.83 -12.21 -16.97
N GLU A 844 -45.68 -12.06 -17.99
CA GLU A 844 -47.13 -12.34 -17.96
C GLU A 844 -47.45 -13.85 -17.96
N ARG A 845 -46.78 -14.64 -18.80
CA ARG A 845 -47.07 -16.07 -19.03
C ARG A 845 -46.08 -17.01 -18.34
N GLY A 846 -44.93 -16.50 -17.91
CA GLY A 846 -43.84 -17.32 -17.40
C GLY A 846 -43.13 -18.12 -18.50
N PRO A 847 -42.41 -19.20 -18.14
CA PRO A 847 -41.69 -20.04 -19.08
C PRO A 847 -42.58 -20.60 -20.20
N ALA A 848 -42.03 -20.74 -21.40
CA ALA A 848 -42.71 -21.36 -22.53
C ALA A 848 -42.84 -22.88 -22.35
N PRO A 849 -43.90 -23.51 -22.91
CA PRO A 849 -44.00 -24.96 -22.97
C PRO A 849 -42.86 -25.55 -23.83
N TYR A 850 -42.49 -26.80 -23.53
CA TYR A 850 -41.50 -27.56 -24.30
C TYR A 850 -42.19 -28.67 -25.09
N ASP A 851 -41.70 -28.96 -26.30
CA ASP A 851 -42.16 -30.08 -27.13
C ASP A 851 -40.99 -31.02 -27.45
N VAL A 852 -41.02 -32.24 -26.90
CA VAL A 852 -40.03 -33.29 -27.18
C VAL A 852 -40.16 -33.81 -28.62
N ALA A 853 -41.36 -33.75 -29.21
CA ALA A 853 -41.57 -34.11 -30.61
C ALA A 853 -40.95 -33.07 -31.55
N ALA A 854 -40.99 -31.77 -31.23
CA ALA A 854 -40.32 -30.72 -32.01
C ALA A 854 -38.81 -30.98 -32.15
N VAL A 855 -38.15 -31.38 -31.07
CA VAL A 855 -36.72 -31.74 -31.12
C VAL A 855 -36.46 -32.96 -32.00
N ARG A 856 -37.36 -33.95 -32.00
CA ARG A 856 -37.26 -35.12 -32.89
C ARG A 856 -37.49 -34.76 -34.35
N ARG A 857 -38.46 -33.88 -34.65
CA ARG A 857 -38.69 -33.33 -36.00
C ARG A 857 -37.48 -32.52 -36.48
N LEU A 858 -36.85 -31.73 -35.59
CA LEU A 858 -35.62 -31.01 -35.90
C LEU A 858 -34.46 -31.97 -36.21
N ALA A 859 -34.27 -33.02 -35.40
CA ALA A 859 -33.26 -34.04 -35.65
C ALA A 859 -33.49 -34.79 -36.98
N GLU A 860 -34.73 -35.15 -37.29
CA GLU A 860 -35.12 -35.80 -38.54
C GLU A 860 -34.90 -34.89 -39.76
N GLY A 861 -35.37 -33.63 -39.69
CA GLY A 861 -35.26 -32.66 -40.79
C GLY A 861 -33.84 -32.17 -41.05
N THR A 862 -32.96 -32.18 -40.04
CA THR A 862 -31.54 -31.80 -40.20
C THR A 862 -30.59 -33.00 -40.40
N GLY A 863 -31.02 -34.21 -40.03
CA GLY A 863 -30.15 -35.39 -39.95
C GLY A 863 -29.17 -35.37 -38.77
N LEU A 864 -29.28 -34.40 -37.85
CA LEU A 864 -28.44 -34.32 -36.65
C LEU A 864 -28.84 -35.37 -35.60
N PRO A 865 -27.90 -35.85 -34.77
CA PRO A 865 -28.24 -36.67 -33.61
C PRO A 865 -29.24 -35.95 -32.70
N VAL A 866 -30.21 -36.70 -32.16
CA VAL A 866 -31.29 -36.17 -31.29
C VAL A 866 -30.73 -35.37 -30.11
N SER A 867 -29.59 -35.78 -29.55
CA SER A 867 -28.88 -35.08 -28.48
C SER A 867 -28.33 -33.71 -28.88
N SER A 868 -27.95 -33.52 -30.15
CA SER A 868 -27.45 -32.26 -30.70
C SER A 868 -28.61 -31.33 -31.05
N ALA A 869 -29.67 -31.85 -31.67
CA ALA A 869 -30.93 -31.10 -31.84
C ALA A 869 -31.50 -30.63 -30.49
N ALA A 870 -31.43 -31.47 -29.46
CA ALA A 870 -31.80 -31.09 -28.09
C ALA A 870 -30.84 -30.05 -27.51
N SER A 871 -29.54 -30.12 -27.79
CA SER A 871 -28.57 -29.14 -27.30
C SER A 871 -28.73 -27.76 -27.94
N ALA A 872 -29.09 -27.70 -29.22
CA ALA A 872 -29.55 -26.49 -29.88
C ALA A 872 -30.83 -25.95 -29.20
N ALA A 873 -31.93 -26.71 -29.20
CA ALA A 873 -33.24 -26.25 -28.69
C ALA A 873 -33.26 -25.88 -27.20
N TYR A 874 -32.60 -26.68 -26.35
CA TYR A 874 -32.75 -26.66 -24.89
C TYR A 874 -31.45 -26.36 -24.12
N GLY A 875 -30.32 -26.18 -24.82
CA GLY A 875 -29.00 -25.98 -24.24
C GLY A 875 -28.39 -27.26 -23.67
N TYR A 876 -27.10 -27.27 -23.31
CA TYR A 876 -26.43 -28.46 -22.74
C TYR A 876 -26.30 -28.40 -21.21
N PRO A 877 -27.14 -29.10 -20.42
CA PRO A 877 -27.32 -28.83 -18.99
C PRO A 877 -26.33 -29.57 -18.06
N PHE A 878 -25.36 -30.32 -18.59
CA PHE A 878 -24.42 -31.11 -17.80
C PHE A 878 -22.94 -30.89 -18.15
N THR A 879 -22.59 -29.62 -18.40
CA THR A 879 -21.25 -29.09 -18.08
C THR A 879 -21.11 -28.94 -16.55
N VAL A 880 -19.87 -28.88 -16.06
CA VAL A 880 -19.59 -28.63 -14.62
C VAL A 880 -20.26 -27.34 -14.15
N GLY A 881 -20.93 -27.38 -12.99
CA GLY A 881 -21.62 -26.24 -12.39
C GLY A 881 -23.06 -26.02 -12.86
N ARG A 882 -23.63 -26.93 -13.66
CA ARG A 882 -25.05 -26.92 -14.08
C ARG A 882 -25.89 -28.03 -13.45
N GLU A 883 -25.40 -28.65 -12.37
CA GLU A 883 -26.04 -29.79 -11.71
C GLU A 883 -27.49 -29.47 -11.31
N LYS A 884 -27.74 -28.29 -10.71
CA LYS A 884 -29.10 -27.84 -10.35
C LYS A 884 -30.06 -27.65 -11.53
N GLU A 885 -29.54 -27.44 -12.73
CA GLU A 885 -30.34 -27.30 -13.95
C GLU A 885 -30.66 -28.68 -14.54
N ARG A 886 -29.67 -29.58 -14.56
CA ARG A 886 -29.86 -31.02 -14.83
C ARG A 886 -30.91 -31.63 -13.90
N ASP A 887 -30.83 -31.36 -12.60
CA ASP A 887 -31.74 -31.92 -11.58
C ASP A 887 -33.19 -31.38 -11.69
N ARG A 888 -33.45 -30.42 -12.59
CA ARG A 888 -34.78 -29.86 -12.91
C ARG A 888 -35.30 -30.28 -14.27
N LEU A 889 -34.53 -31.04 -15.06
CA LEU A 889 -34.98 -31.50 -16.37
C LEU A 889 -36.17 -32.46 -16.21
N PRO A 890 -37.23 -32.27 -17.01
CA PRO A 890 -38.22 -33.32 -17.23
C PRO A 890 -37.56 -34.61 -17.72
N ALA A 891 -38.09 -35.77 -17.31
CA ALA A 891 -37.46 -37.06 -17.61
C ALA A 891 -37.43 -37.39 -19.12
N ASP A 892 -38.44 -36.95 -19.86
CA ASP A 892 -38.56 -37.05 -21.31
C ASP A 892 -37.58 -36.13 -22.06
N VAL A 893 -37.29 -34.93 -21.50
CA VAL A 893 -36.22 -34.05 -22.00
C VAL A 893 -34.84 -34.61 -21.67
N ALA A 894 -34.63 -35.13 -20.46
CA ALA A 894 -33.37 -35.75 -20.06
C ALA A 894 -33.00 -36.95 -20.96
N ALA A 895 -34.00 -37.75 -21.35
CA ALA A 895 -33.84 -38.89 -22.25
C ALA A 895 -33.33 -38.51 -23.66
N LEU A 896 -33.48 -37.25 -24.10
CA LEU A 896 -32.94 -36.79 -25.40
C LEU A 896 -31.39 -36.73 -25.43
N TYR A 897 -30.74 -36.66 -24.27
CA TYR A 897 -29.29 -36.61 -24.14
C TYR A 897 -28.65 -37.97 -23.81
N THR A 898 -29.46 -39.02 -23.75
CA THR A 898 -29.01 -40.39 -23.47
C THR A 898 -29.15 -41.21 -24.74
N ASP A 899 -28.12 -41.98 -25.06
CA ASP A 899 -28.16 -42.95 -26.13
C ASP A 899 -29.09 -44.12 -25.75
N PRO A 900 -30.10 -44.45 -26.59
CA PRO A 900 -31.15 -45.41 -26.22
C PRO A 900 -30.68 -46.88 -26.25
N GLU A 901 -29.56 -47.20 -26.88
CA GLU A 901 -29.03 -48.56 -26.99
C GLU A 901 -28.07 -48.89 -25.84
N THR A 902 -27.22 -47.92 -25.47
CA THR A 902 -26.18 -48.08 -24.45
C THR A 902 -26.61 -47.57 -23.07
N GLY A 903 -27.59 -46.65 -23.00
CA GLY A 903 -27.92 -45.92 -21.79
C GLY A 903 -26.84 -44.90 -21.36
N GLU A 904 -25.77 -44.73 -22.16
CA GLU A 904 -24.73 -43.76 -21.90
C GLU A 904 -25.15 -42.36 -22.33
N ARG A 905 -24.49 -41.34 -21.78
CA ARG A 905 -24.76 -39.95 -22.15
C ARG A 905 -24.14 -39.64 -23.50
N ALA A 906 -24.98 -39.25 -24.45
CA ALA A 906 -24.55 -38.83 -25.78
C ALA A 906 -23.63 -37.60 -25.69
N ARG A 907 -22.56 -37.59 -26.50
CA ARG A 907 -21.64 -36.44 -26.60
C ARG A 907 -22.33 -35.29 -27.31
N ASN A 908 -22.11 -34.06 -26.86
CA ASN A 908 -22.47 -32.89 -27.64
C ASN A 908 -21.50 -32.74 -28.83
N TRP A 909 -22.02 -32.38 -30.00
CA TRP A 909 -21.25 -32.29 -31.25
C TRP A 909 -20.43 -31.00 -31.32
N SER A 910 -21.10 -29.85 -31.25
CA SER A 910 -20.43 -28.54 -31.24
C SER A 910 -21.33 -27.46 -30.62
N TRP A 911 -20.80 -26.76 -29.63
CA TRP A 911 -21.47 -25.60 -29.01
C TRP A 911 -21.68 -24.45 -30.00
N GLN A 912 -20.84 -24.34 -31.04
CA GLN A 912 -20.98 -23.30 -32.08
C GLN A 912 -22.15 -23.61 -33.01
N LEU A 913 -22.38 -24.89 -33.32
CA LEU A 913 -23.56 -25.34 -34.05
C LEU A 913 -24.82 -25.13 -33.20
N ASP A 914 -24.77 -25.46 -31.90
CA ASP A 914 -25.88 -25.23 -30.98
C ASP A 914 -26.29 -23.75 -30.94
N GLU A 915 -25.34 -22.80 -30.96
CA GLU A 915 -25.66 -21.37 -31.02
C GLU A 915 -26.27 -20.95 -32.37
N ALA A 916 -25.72 -21.45 -33.48
CA ALA A 916 -26.16 -21.05 -34.81
C ALA A 916 -27.57 -21.58 -35.11
N LEU A 917 -27.84 -22.84 -34.80
CA LEU A 917 -29.15 -23.48 -35.01
C LEU A 917 -30.22 -23.00 -34.00
N ARG A 918 -29.82 -22.47 -32.84
CA ARG A 918 -30.77 -21.93 -31.85
C ARG A 918 -31.37 -20.57 -32.26
N GLU A 919 -30.64 -19.75 -33.01
CA GLU A 919 -31.18 -18.46 -33.48
C GLU A 919 -32.44 -18.60 -34.37
N PRO A 920 -32.48 -19.45 -35.42
CA PRO A 920 -33.67 -19.64 -36.26
C PRO A 920 -34.77 -20.50 -35.61
N LEU A 921 -34.51 -21.17 -34.47
CA LEU A 921 -35.58 -21.84 -33.71
C LEU A 921 -36.51 -20.86 -32.99
N MET A 922 -36.13 -19.58 -32.88
CA MET A 922 -36.95 -18.54 -32.25
C MET A 922 -37.96 -17.97 -33.26
N PRO A 923 -39.28 -18.14 -33.05
CA PRO A 923 -40.30 -17.68 -33.99
C PRO A 923 -40.27 -16.16 -34.22
N ALA A 924 -40.59 -15.73 -35.44
CA ALA A 924 -40.51 -14.32 -35.84
C ALA A 924 -41.46 -13.39 -35.03
N ASP A 925 -42.63 -13.88 -34.64
CA ASP A 925 -43.42 -13.30 -33.55
C ASP A 925 -43.10 -14.05 -32.25
N PRO A 926 -42.58 -13.38 -31.20
CA PRO A 926 -42.29 -14.03 -29.92
C PRO A 926 -43.49 -14.71 -29.26
N GLU A 927 -44.73 -14.33 -29.59
CA GLU A 927 -45.91 -14.97 -29.03
C GLU A 927 -46.09 -16.42 -29.46
N ASP A 928 -45.67 -16.77 -30.68
CA ASP A 928 -45.78 -18.11 -31.25
C ASP A 928 -45.01 -19.15 -30.42
N LEU A 929 -43.96 -18.74 -29.70
CA LEU A 929 -43.22 -19.61 -28.77
C LEU A 929 -44.11 -20.21 -27.67
N TRP A 930 -45.19 -19.53 -27.27
CA TRP A 930 -46.18 -20.05 -26.31
C TRP A 930 -47.39 -20.72 -26.97
N VAL A 931 -47.63 -20.51 -28.27
CA VAL A 931 -48.84 -20.96 -28.98
C VAL A 931 -48.55 -22.18 -29.86
N THR A 932 -47.50 -22.12 -30.68
CA THR A 932 -47.08 -23.17 -31.62
C THR A 932 -45.76 -23.83 -31.24
N GLY A 933 -44.94 -23.18 -30.42
CA GLY A 933 -43.64 -23.69 -29.95
C GLY A 933 -42.46 -23.21 -30.80
N LEU A 934 -41.42 -24.05 -30.92
CA LEU A 934 -40.20 -23.74 -31.66
C LEU A 934 -40.44 -23.69 -33.18
N ASP A 935 -39.78 -22.77 -33.89
CA ASP A 935 -39.79 -22.71 -35.36
C ASP A 935 -38.86 -23.77 -35.96
N VAL A 936 -39.31 -25.03 -35.93
CA VAL A 936 -38.55 -26.17 -36.47
C VAL A 936 -38.39 -26.06 -37.98
N ASP A 937 -39.42 -25.60 -38.70
CA ASP A 937 -39.40 -25.54 -40.16
C ASP A 937 -38.45 -24.43 -40.65
N GLY A 938 -38.43 -23.27 -39.99
CA GLY A 938 -37.44 -22.21 -40.22
C GLY A 938 -36.00 -22.66 -39.91
N ALA A 939 -35.79 -23.39 -38.81
CA ALA A 939 -34.49 -23.94 -38.45
C ALA A 939 -33.99 -25.02 -39.41
N VAL A 940 -34.88 -25.88 -39.95
CA VAL A 940 -34.55 -26.85 -41.00
C VAL A 940 -34.24 -26.15 -42.32
N ALA A 941 -35.01 -25.14 -42.71
CA ALA A 941 -34.74 -24.35 -43.92
C ALA A 941 -33.37 -23.63 -43.85
N TRP A 942 -33.03 -23.06 -42.69
CA TRP A 942 -31.69 -22.50 -42.44
C TRP A 942 -30.59 -23.57 -42.49
N TRP A 943 -30.82 -24.75 -41.91
CA TRP A 943 -29.85 -25.85 -41.94
C TRP A 943 -29.52 -26.32 -43.36
N GLU A 944 -30.54 -26.46 -44.21
CA GLU A 944 -30.38 -26.85 -45.62
C GLU A 944 -29.67 -25.78 -46.46
N ALA A 945 -29.87 -24.49 -46.15
CA ALA A 945 -29.29 -23.37 -46.88
C ALA A 945 -27.84 -23.03 -46.45
N GLU A 946 -27.56 -23.07 -45.14
CA GLU A 946 -26.31 -22.56 -44.55
C GLU A 946 -25.68 -23.55 -43.55
N GLY A 947 -26.52 -24.23 -42.74
CA GLY A 947 -26.04 -25.02 -41.59
C GLY A 947 -25.19 -26.24 -41.95
N ARG A 948 -25.45 -26.90 -43.08
CA ARG A 948 -24.66 -28.06 -43.54
C ARG A 948 -23.18 -27.76 -43.73
N GLU A 949 -22.81 -26.54 -44.14
CA GLU A 949 -21.41 -26.12 -44.30
C GLU A 949 -20.73 -25.79 -42.96
N LEU A 950 -21.51 -25.55 -41.90
CA LEU A 950 -21.03 -25.33 -40.53
C LEU A 950 -20.89 -26.62 -39.72
N GLY A 951 -21.51 -27.72 -40.16
CA GLY A 951 -21.65 -28.97 -39.41
C GLY A 951 -20.66 -30.09 -39.74
N LEU A 952 -19.79 -29.92 -40.74
CA LEU A 952 -18.89 -30.94 -41.31
C LEU A 952 -17.40 -30.60 -41.14
#